data_AF-A0A7K8ID65-F1
#
_entry.id   AF-A0A7K8ID65-F1
#
_cell.length_a   1.000
_cell.length_b   1.000
_cell.length_c   1.000
_cell.angle_alpha   90.00
_cell.angle_beta   90.00
_cell.angle_gamma   90.00
#
_symmetry.space_group_name_H-M   'P 1'
#
loop_
_entity.id
_entity.type
_entity.pdbx_description
1 polymer ?
#
loop_
_entity_poly.entity_id
_entity_poly.type
_entity_poly.pdbx_seq_one_letter_code
_entity_poly.pdbx_strand_id
1 'polypeptide(L)'
;MGAPRRVRLMVLPRVLWGSVPLILLLLPAAEPICPEPCDCQQHQHLLCTNRGLRSVPKTAEPQDILTYSLGGNFIANISAFDFHRLAGLQRLDLQYNRIRSLHPKAFERLERLEELYLGNNLLPALAPGTLSTLAKLRILYVNANEIGRLSAASFSGLGSLVKLRLDGNELGSLGDSTFSGLPNLLYLHLESNRIRWLSRGAFTGLTKLRFLDLSGNQQSSLRHPDIFGPLRSLHTLLLASNSLRQLTGGLFQHLPGLAKLSLSGNRLSHLAADAFRGLGSLKELRLEGNLLSHLPATLLEPLDSLEALDLSRNALTALHPAAFGRLGRLRELSLRDNALATLPGELFASSLALYRLELEGNAWSCDCRLRGLKRWLAAWHSQGRLLTVFVQCRLPPALAGKYLDYLQDAQLPLPQDGGPCPDGASPSPPSPEGLGGNNSAAGLPPGPLPAASTARLMMGMPIAASPTPAPLPSAAAWPRRAGAAGVPPLVSDPCDFNKLFLHNLSVEAVGSSWVTVRWAVRPHRSPRLLGPARFRLLFDRFGAAVKFQRFVYLPERGEPAATLRELRSDTPYLVCVEGVLGGRVCPVAPRDHCAGLVTLPEGGTAAAAAAGGPRGPDQQLLTLVLLAVNALLLLAALAAWAARLLRKKVLGRRRRKAAPVHVRQLYSTRRPLRSMGTGVSADFSGFQSHRPPRGAAACALSEADLIEFPCERFLDSGSGRHGDEHLLQRFTD
;
A
#
# COMPACT_ATOMS: atom_id res chain seq x y z
N MET A 1 7.20 -26.17 -77.51
CA MET A 1 7.17 -27.28 -78.51
C MET A 1 8.35 -28.21 -78.23
N GLY A 2 8.29 -29.52 -78.50
CA GLY A 2 9.47 -30.39 -78.29
C GLY A 2 9.27 -31.85 -77.80
N ALA A 3 8.06 -32.39 -77.82
CA ALA A 3 7.81 -33.84 -77.80
C ALA A 3 7.29 -34.25 -79.21
N PRO A 4 7.36 -35.52 -79.70
CA PRO A 4 7.28 -36.77 -78.93
C PRO A 4 8.14 -37.94 -79.49
N ARG A 5 7.69 -39.19 -79.27
CA ARG A 5 8.19 -40.54 -79.71
C ARG A 5 9.11 -41.22 -78.66
N ARG A 6 9.03 -42.54 -78.42
CA ARG A 6 8.16 -43.62 -78.99
C ARG A 6 7.88 -44.72 -77.95
N VAL A 7 6.86 -45.54 -78.22
CA VAL A 7 6.40 -46.73 -77.45
C VAL A 7 6.86 -47.98 -78.25
N ARG A 8 7.26 -49.15 -77.70
CA ARG A 8 6.52 -50.12 -76.87
C ARG A 8 7.42 -51.30 -76.36
N LEU A 9 6.97 -52.00 -75.31
CA LEU A 9 7.22 -53.43 -74.95
C LEU A 9 8.65 -53.97 -74.71
N MET A 10 8.89 -54.50 -73.50
CA MET A 10 8.96 -55.97 -73.29
C MET A 10 8.82 -56.39 -71.81
N VAL A 11 8.12 -57.53 -71.60
CA VAL A 11 8.18 -58.55 -70.52
C VAL A 11 8.21 -58.15 -69.02
N LEU A 12 7.27 -58.72 -68.27
CA LEU A 12 7.18 -58.80 -66.80
C LEU A 12 7.92 -60.05 -66.27
N PRO A 13 8.48 -60.03 -65.05
CA PRO A 13 7.80 -60.78 -63.99
C PRO A 13 7.74 -60.06 -62.62
N ARG A 14 7.09 -60.71 -61.65
CA ARG A 14 6.66 -60.10 -60.37
C ARG A 14 7.75 -60.05 -59.29
N VAL A 15 7.72 -58.92 -58.59
CA VAL A 15 8.13 -58.64 -57.20
C VAL A 15 8.24 -59.87 -56.27
N LEU A 16 9.34 -59.93 -55.51
CA LEU A 16 9.42 -60.59 -54.20
C LEU A 16 10.05 -59.61 -53.18
N TRP A 17 9.65 -59.71 -51.91
CA TRP A 17 10.11 -58.80 -50.84
C TRP A 17 11.46 -59.22 -50.25
N GLY A 18 12.29 -58.23 -49.86
CA GLY A 18 13.59 -58.44 -49.22
C GLY A 18 13.98 -57.30 -48.27
N SER A 19 13.63 -57.47 -46.99
CA SER A 19 14.23 -56.84 -45.79
C SER A 19 14.96 -55.49 -45.93
N VAL A 20 14.30 -54.41 -45.52
CA VAL A 20 14.95 -53.14 -45.13
C VAL A 20 15.66 -53.31 -43.78
N PRO A 21 16.92 -52.85 -43.60
CA PRO A 21 17.56 -52.86 -42.29
C PRO A 21 16.92 -51.81 -41.37
N LEU A 22 16.52 -52.23 -40.17
CA LEU A 22 15.87 -51.35 -39.19
C LEU A 22 16.90 -50.39 -38.57
N ILE A 23 17.04 -49.21 -39.17
CA ILE A 23 17.69 -48.07 -38.51
C ILE A 23 16.88 -47.76 -37.25
N LEU A 24 17.50 -47.93 -36.07
CA LEU A 24 16.92 -47.40 -34.84
C LEU A 24 16.94 -45.88 -34.93
N LEU A 25 15.78 -45.31 -35.25
CA LEU A 25 15.47 -43.93 -34.92
C LEU A 25 15.57 -43.80 -33.40
N LEU A 26 16.72 -43.29 -32.93
CA LEU A 26 16.80 -42.58 -31.67
C LEU A 26 15.84 -41.39 -31.81
N LEU A 27 14.60 -41.58 -31.34
CA LEU A 27 13.73 -40.47 -30.98
C LEU A 27 14.56 -39.54 -30.09
N PRO A 28 14.62 -38.23 -30.38
CA PRO A 28 15.24 -37.30 -29.45
C PRO A 28 14.53 -37.49 -28.10
N ALA A 29 15.31 -37.73 -27.03
CA ALA A 29 14.76 -37.67 -25.70
C ALA A 29 14.16 -36.27 -25.54
N ALA A 30 12.88 -36.20 -25.12
CA ALA A 30 12.20 -34.92 -24.98
C ALA A 30 13.04 -34.01 -24.05
N GLU A 31 13.58 -32.92 -24.61
CA GLU A 31 14.34 -31.96 -23.82
C GLU A 31 13.43 -31.42 -22.70
N PRO A 32 13.96 -31.19 -21.49
CA PRO A 32 13.14 -30.69 -20.41
C PRO A 32 12.52 -29.35 -20.80
N ILE A 33 11.19 -29.29 -20.78
CA ILE A 33 10.39 -28.08 -21.08
C ILE A 33 10.86 -26.90 -20.19
N CYS A 34 11.35 -27.22 -18.99
CA CYS A 34 12.01 -26.29 -18.10
C CYS A 34 13.52 -26.20 -18.40
N PRO A 35 14.05 -25.01 -18.77
CA PRO A 35 15.48 -24.79 -18.79
C PRO A 35 16.00 -24.70 -17.35
N GLU A 36 16.98 -25.53 -16.97
CA GLU A 36 17.74 -25.26 -15.75
C GLU A 36 18.42 -23.88 -15.88
N PRO A 37 18.40 -23.01 -14.86
CA PRO A 37 18.08 -23.27 -13.45
C PRO A 37 16.66 -22.82 -13.00
N CYS A 38 15.63 -22.92 -13.84
CA CYS A 38 14.26 -22.48 -13.51
C CYS A 38 13.38 -23.59 -12.90
N ASP A 39 12.28 -23.19 -12.25
CA ASP A 39 11.24 -24.11 -11.76
C ASP A 39 10.01 -24.09 -12.68
N CYS A 40 9.49 -25.26 -13.01
CA CYS A 40 8.28 -25.44 -13.81
C CYS A 40 7.35 -26.50 -13.19
N GLN A 41 6.76 -26.19 -12.03
CA GLN A 41 5.78 -27.10 -11.40
C GLN A 41 4.50 -27.28 -12.24
N GLN A 42 4.23 -26.36 -13.17
CA GLN A 42 3.15 -26.43 -14.14
C GLN A 42 3.71 -26.07 -15.52
N HIS A 43 3.39 -26.84 -16.56
CA HIS A 43 3.91 -26.64 -17.92
C HIS A 43 3.59 -25.25 -18.54
N GLN A 44 2.61 -24.53 -17.97
CA GLN A 44 2.20 -23.19 -18.40
C GLN A 44 2.90 -22.04 -17.64
N HIS A 45 3.66 -22.34 -16.58
CA HIS A 45 4.28 -21.36 -15.68
C HIS A 45 5.78 -21.62 -15.52
N LEU A 46 6.60 -20.77 -16.15
CA LEU A 46 8.06 -20.81 -16.11
C LEU A 46 8.57 -19.78 -15.07
N LEU A 47 9.08 -20.26 -13.94
CA LEU A 47 9.51 -19.45 -12.80
C LEU A 47 11.04 -19.48 -12.66
N CYS A 48 11.69 -18.42 -13.12
CA CYS A 48 13.14 -18.26 -13.16
C CYS A 48 13.62 -17.18 -12.16
N THR A 49 12.90 -16.92 -11.08
CA THR A 49 13.18 -15.82 -10.16
C THR A 49 14.44 -16.03 -9.32
N ASN A 50 15.21 -14.96 -9.12
CA ASN A 50 16.42 -14.93 -8.28
C ASN A 50 17.51 -15.97 -8.65
N ARG A 51 17.57 -16.44 -9.91
CA ARG A 51 18.52 -17.47 -10.38
C ARG A 51 19.86 -16.93 -10.90
N GLY A 52 20.12 -15.63 -10.77
CA GLY A 52 21.37 -14.98 -11.21
C GLY A 52 21.55 -14.90 -12.73
N LEU A 53 20.48 -15.05 -13.51
CA LEU A 53 20.50 -15.09 -14.97
C LEU A 53 21.00 -13.78 -15.59
N ARG A 54 21.80 -13.87 -16.66
CA ARG A 54 22.36 -12.71 -17.38
C ARG A 54 21.73 -12.49 -18.76
N SER A 55 20.95 -13.45 -19.23
CA SER A 55 20.23 -13.49 -20.50
C SER A 55 18.96 -14.31 -20.32
N VAL A 56 17.95 -14.11 -21.18
CA VAL A 56 16.71 -14.91 -21.16
C VAL A 56 17.03 -16.38 -21.50
N PRO A 57 16.64 -17.35 -20.65
CA PRO A 57 16.74 -18.78 -20.97
C PRO A 57 15.94 -19.14 -22.23
N LYS A 58 16.54 -19.98 -23.09
CA LYS A 58 15.89 -20.49 -24.30
C LYS A 58 15.13 -21.77 -23.98
N THR A 59 13.85 -21.81 -24.34
CA THR A 59 12.97 -22.97 -24.20
C THR A 59 12.89 -23.75 -25.53
N ALA A 60 12.91 -25.09 -25.44
CA ALA A 60 12.84 -25.97 -26.61
C ALA A 60 11.44 -25.92 -27.26
N GLU A 61 10.40 -26.26 -26.49
CA GLU A 61 8.99 -26.28 -26.91
C GLU A 61 8.16 -25.29 -26.07
N PRO A 62 7.83 -24.09 -26.60
CA PRO A 62 7.25 -22.99 -25.81
C PRO A 62 5.73 -22.78 -25.97
N GLN A 63 5.00 -23.68 -26.67
CA GLN A 63 3.66 -23.37 -27.20
C GLN A 63 2.59 -23.14 -26.12
N ASP A 64 2.72 -23.76 -24.94
CA ASP A 64 1.75 -23.69 -23.84
C ASP A 64 2.11 -22.69 -22.72
N ILE A 65 3.24 -21.98 -22.81
CA ILE A 65 3.70 -21.11 -21.71
C ILE A 65 2.86 -19.82 -21.64
N LEU A 66 2.08 -19.67 -20.56
CA LEU A 66 1.20 -18.53 -20.30
C LEU A 66 1.83 -17.49 -19.37
N THR A 67 2.68 -17.92 -18.43
CA THR A 67 3.41 -17.04 -17.50
C THR A 67 4.90 -17.32 -17.55
N TYR A 68 5.70 -16.26 -17.68
CA TYR A 68 7.16 -16.30 -17.60
C TYR A 68 7.61 -15.22 -16.62
N SER A 69 8.21 -15.63 -15.49
CA SER A 69 8.78 -14.72 -14.49
C SER A 69 10.29 -14.88 -14.45
N LEU A 70 10.99 -13.78 -14.72
CA LEU A 70 12.44 -13.61 -14.73
C LEU A 70 12.88 -12.56 -13.69
N GLY A 71 12.02 -12.24 -12.73
CA GLY A 71 12.27 -11.22 -11.70
C GLY A 71 13.52 -11.50 -10.85
N GLY A 72 14.22 -10.42 -10.45
CA GLY A 72 15.36 -10.51 -9.51
C GLY A 72 16.64 -11.12 -10.10
N ASN A 73 16.87 -10.94 -11.40
CA ASN A 73 18.05 -11.48 -12.11
C ASN A 73 19.02 -10.34 -12.52
N PHE A 74 20.01 -10.67 -13.34
CA PHE A 74 21.04 -9.74 -13.84
C PHE A 74 20.97 -9.54 -15.36
N ILE A 75 19.79 -9.71 -15.96
CA ILE A 75 19.58 -9.55 -17.41
C ILE A 75 19.77 -8.07 -17.76
N ALA A 76 20.66 -7.79 -18.71
CA ALA A 76 21.06 -6.43 -19.07
C ALA A 76 20.51 -5.94 -20.43
N ASN A 77 20.28 -6.87 -21.37
CA ASN A 77 19.77 -6.59 -22.70
C ASN A 77 18.68 -7.61 -23.06
N ILE A 78 17.65 -7.17 -23.78
CA ILE A 78 16.59 -8.02 -24.33
C ILE A 78 16.62 -7.93 -25.87
N SER A 79 16.75 -9.08 -26.54
CA SER A 79 16.87 -9.18 -28.00
C SER A 79 15.52 -9.29 -28.73
N ALA A 80 15.55 -9.20 -30.07
CA ALA A 80 14.38 -9.44 -30.92
C ALA A 80 13.85 -10.90 -30.86
N PHE A 81 14.66 -11.84 -30.39
CA PHE A 81 14.42 -13.28 -30.51
C PHE A 81 14.05 -13.95 -29.19
N ASP A 82 14.37 -13.31 -28.05
CA ASP A 82 14.25 -13.90 -26.71
C ASP A 82 12.83 -14.39 -26.39
N PHE A 83 11.81 -13.62 -26.83
CA PHE A 83 10.40 -13.97 -26.64
C PHE A 83 9.67 -14.34 -27.94
N HIS A 84 10.37 -14.44 -29.08
CA HIS A 84 9.74 -14.56 -30.40
C HIS A 84 8.91 -15.85 -30.58
N ARG A 85 9.21 -16.92 -29.82
CA ARG A 85 8.45 -18.18 -29.88
C ARG A 85 7.30 -18.26 -28.87
N LEU A 86 7.17 -17.29 -27.95
CA LEU A 86 6.23 -17.33 -26.82
C LEU A 86 4.90 -16.63 -27.12
N ALA A 87 4.31 -16.88 -28.29
CA ALA A 87 3.08 -16.21 -28.74
C ALA A 87 1.82 -16.52 -27.88
N GLY A 88 1.89 -17.56 -27.03
CA GLY A 88 0.85 -17.89 -26.04
C GLY A 88 0.84 -17.00 -24.79
N LEU A 89 1.93 -16.27 -24.52
CA LEU A 89 2.23 -15.64 -23.24
C LEU A 89 1.23 -14.55 -22.86
N GLN A 90 0.74 -14.60 -21.62
CA GLN A 90 -0.24 -13.66 -21.04
C GLN A 90 0.39 -12.76 -19.96
N ARG A 91 1.34 -13.28 -19.18
CA ARG A 91 2.08 -12.55 -18.13
C ARG A 91 3.58 -12.68 -18.33
N LEU A 92 4.27 -11.55 -18.49
CA LEU A 92 5.73 -11.46 -18.54
C LEU A 92 6.25 -10.56 -17.41
N ASP A 93 7.04 -11.15 -16.52
CA ASP A 93 7.74 -10.43 -15.45
C ASP A 93 9.25 -10.41 -15.69
N LEU A 94 9.82 -9.21 -15.70
CA LEU A 94 11.23 -8.87 -15.88
C LEU A 94 11.69 -7.86 -14.81
N GLN A 95 11.00 -7.75 -13.67
CA GLN A 95 11.33 -6.76 -12.65
C GLN A 95 12.66 -7.02 -11.95
N TYR A 96 13.21 -6.00 -11.28
CA TYR A 96 14.43 -6.10 -10.46
C TYR A 96 15.60 -6.75 -11.23
N ASN A 97 15.76 -6.34 -12.48
CA ASN A 97 16.84 -6.76 -13.36
C ASN A 97 17.81 -5.58 -13.60
N ARG A 98 18.63 -5.64 -14.65
CA ARG A 98 19.57 -4.57 -15.02
C ARG A 98 19.37 -4.11 -16.46
N ILE A 99 18.15 -4.24 -16.97
CA ILE A 99 17.84 -4.06 -18.39
C ILE A 99 18.07 -2.59 -18.77
N ARG A 100 19.08 -2.36 -19.62
CA ARG A 100 19.43 -1.05 -20.22
C ARG A 100 18.99 -0.95 -21.67
N SER A 101 19.01 -2.06 -22.40
CA SER A 101 18.63 -2.13 -23.81
C SER A 101 17.46 -3.09 -24.03
N LEU A 102 16.40 -2.57 -24.62
CA LEU A 102 15.22 -3.33 -25.05
C LEU A 102 15.10 -3.16 -26.57
N HIS A 103 15.25 -4.25 -27.32
CA HIS A 103 15.14 -4.18 -28.77
C HIS A 103 13.70 -3.83 -29.21
N PRO A 104 13.46 -2.92 -30.18
CA PRO A 104 12.11 -2.49 -30.57
C PRO A 104 11.16 -3.58 -31.10
N LYS A 105 11.69 -4.77 -31.41
CA LYS A 105 10.91 -5.96 -31.81
C LYS A 105 10.84 -7.07 -30.74
N ALA A 106 11.35 -6.84 -29.52
CA ALA A 106 11.43 -7.85 -28.46
C ALA A 106 10.06 -8.49 -28.12
N PHE A 107 8.99 -7.71 -28.21
CA PHE A 107 7.61 -8.15 -27.90
C PHE A 107 6.71 -8.27 -29.15
N GLU A 108 7.29 -8.23 -30.36
CA GLU A 108 6.56 -8.20 -31.64
C GLU A 108 5.56 -9.37 -31.81
N ARG A 109 5.83 -10.52 -31.19
CA ARG A 109 4.99 -11.73 -31.26
C ARG A 109 4.01 -11.92 -30.09
N LEU A 110 4.02 -11.04 -29.08
CA LEU A 110 3.30 -11.27 -27.81
C LEU A 110 1.86 -10.72 -27.85
N GLU A 111 1.11 -11.04 -28.92
CA GLU A 111 -0.26 -10.55 -29.19
C GLU A 111 -1.30 -10.95 -28.12
N ARG A 112 -0.96 -11.88 -27.23
CA ARG A 112 -1.82 -12.38 -26.13
C ARG A 112 -1.47 -11.80 -24.76
N LEU A 113 -0.45 -10.95 -24.66
CA LEU A 113 0.05 -10.43 -23.39
C LEU A 113 -0.97 -9.47 -22.75
N GLU A 114 -1.43 -9.80 -21.54
CA GLU A 114 -2.30 -8.94 -20.72
C GLU A 114 -1.51 -8.17 -19.65
N GLU A 115 -0.34 -8.69 -19.22
CA GLU A 115 0.47 -8.09 -18.16
C GLU A 115 1.97 -8.09 -18.50
N LEU A 116 2.61 -6.92 -18.38
CA LEU A 116 4.05 -6.72 -18.60
C LEU A 116 4.67 -5.92 -17.45
N TYR A 117 5.63 -6.53 -16.76
CA TYR A 117 6.33 -5.92 -15.63
C TYR A 117 7.82 -5.72 -15.95
N LEU A 118 8.22 -4.47 -16.15
CA LEU A 118 9.58 -4.00 -16.43
C LEU A 118 10.16 -3.10 -15.31
N GLY A 119 9.42 -2.93 -14.21
CA GLY A 119 9.81 -2.04 -13.12
C GLY A 119 11.08 -2.46 -12.36
N ASN A 120 11.80 -1.50 -11.76
CA ASN A 120 13.12 -1.69 -11.16
C ASN A 120 14.14 -2.22 -12.18
N ASN A 121 14.42 -1.42 -13.20
CA ASN A 121 15.41 -1.66 -14.26
C ASN A 121 16.14 -0.35 -14.59
N LEU A 122 16.93 -0.33 -15.67
CA LEU A 122 17.79 0.78 -16.07
C LEU A 122 17.44 1.29 -17.49
N LEU A 123 16.15 1.29 -17.86
CA LEU A 123 15.69 1.69 -19.19
C LEU A 123 15.70 3.22 -19.33
N PRO A 124 16.49 3.82 -20.24
CA PRO A 124 16.54 5.28 -20.42
C PRO A 124 15.37 5.84 -21.24
N ALA A 125 14.66 4.99 -21.99
CA ALA A 125 13.50 5.34 -22.80
C ALA A 125 12.66 4.10 -23.17
N LEU A 126 11.36 4.32 -23.40
CA LEU A 126 10.51 3.39 -24.15
C LEU A 126 10.52 3.81 -25.63
N ALA A 127 11.26 3.09 -26.46
CA ALA A 127 11.35 3.37 -27.89
C ALA A 127 9.97 3.24 -28.57
N PRO A 128 9.51 4.23 -29.36
CA PRO A 128 8.23 4.17 -30.06
C PRO A 128 8.03 2.88 -30.86
N GLY A 129 6.81 2.36 -30.86
CA GLY A 129 6.45 1.11 -31.55
C GLY A 129 6.79 -0.18 -30.78
N THR A 130 7.68 -0.18 -29.78
CA THR A 130 8.11 -1.40 -29.05
C THR A 130 6.97 -2.17 -28.38
N LEU A 131 5.87 -1.47 -28.06
CA LEU A 131 4.68 -2.03 -27.41
C LEU A 131 3.46 -2.11 -28.36
N SER A 132 3.62 -1.77 -29.64
CA SER A 132 2.49 -1.53 -30.57
C SER A 132 1.68 -2.77 -30.95
N THR A 133 2.26 -3.97 -30.85
CA THR A 133 1.58 -5.25 -31.09
C THR A 133 0.79 -5.75 -29.87
N LEU A 134 0.97 -5.14 -28.70
CA LEU A 134 0.41 -5.60 -27.42
C LEU A 134 -1.03 -5.10 -27.21
N ALA A 135 -1.89 -5.29 -28.22
CA ALA A 135 -3.25 -4.76 -28.25
C ALA A 135 -4.16 -5.26 -27.10
N LYS A 136 -3.77 -6.35 -26.42
CA LYS A 136 -4.47 -6.90 -25.25
C LYS A 136 -3.90 -6.49 -23.89
N LEU A 137 -2.82 -5.71 -23.86
CA LEU A 137 -2.13 -5.35 -22.62
C LEU A 137 -3.06 -4.53 -21.73
N ARG A 138 -3.23 -4.96 -20.47
CA ARG A 138 -4.09 -4.34 -19.45
C ARG A 138 -3.27 -3.72 -18.31
N ILE A 139 -2.14 -4.32 -17.97
CA ILE A 139 -1.22 -3.85 -16.94
C ILE A 139 0.18 -3.67 -17.53
N LEU A 140 0.74 -2.47 -17.38
CA LEU A 140 2.11 -2.15 -17.77
C LEU A 140 2.81 -1.41 -16.62
N TYR A 141 3.79 -2.07 -16.00
CA TYR A 141 4.64 -1.44 -14.96
C TYR A 141 6.04 -1.19 -15.50
N VAL A 142 6.44 0.08 -15.60
CA VAL A 142 7.79 0.53 -16.00
C VAL A 142 8.33 1.55 -14.99
N ASN A 143 7.93 1.39 -13.72
CA ASN A 143 8.36 2.21 -12.60
C ASN A 143 9.82 1.95 -12.21
N ALA A 144 10.45 2.84 -11.45
CA ALA A 144 11.86 2.72 -11.02
C ALA A 144 12.80 2.37 -12.20
N ASN A 145 12.90 3.30 -13.15
CA ASN A 145 13.69 3.21 -14.38
C ASN A 145 14.27 4.61 -14.72
N GLU A 146 15.06 4.71 -15.78
CA GLU A 146 15.77 5.95 -16.16
C GLU A 146 15.01 6.78 -17.22
N ILE A 147 13.68 6.60 -17.36
CA ILE A 147 12.92 7.18 -18.49
C ILE A 147 12.77 8.69 -18.33
N GLY A 148 13.52 9.46 -19.13
CA GLY A 148 13.48 10.93 -19.11
C GLY A 148 12.42 11.58 -20.02
N ARG A 149 11.88 10.85 -21.02
CA ARG A 149 10.93 11.37 -22.02
C ARG A 149 9.91 10.31 -22.47
N LEU A 150 8.69 10.77 -22.76
CA LEU A 150 7.59 9.97 -23.32
C LEU A 150 6.89 10.73 -24.46
N SER A 151 6.13 9.99 -25.28
CA SER A 151 5.34 10.52 -26.38
C SER A 151 4.12 9.65 -26.65
N ALA A 152 3.12 10.15 -27.38
CA ALA A 152 1.97 9.35 -27.81
C ALA A 152 2.40 8.05 -28.55
N ALA A 153 3.47 8.12 -29.34
CA ALA A 153 4.00 6.97 -30.09
C ALA A 153 4.70 5.91 -29.21
N SER A 154 5.04 6.25 -27.95
CA SER A 154 5.53 5.29 -26.95
C SER A 154 4.42 4.35 -26.45
N PHE A 155 3.15 4.77 -26.54
CA PHE A 155 1.97 4.03 -26.07
C PHE A 155 0.97 3.69 -27.19
N SER A 156 1.36 3.87 -28.46
CA SER A 156 0.56 3.46 -29.62
C SER A 156 0.24 1.96 -29.56
N GLY A 157 -0.97 1.57 -29.95
CA GLY A 157 -1.46 0.19 -29.93
C GLY A 157 -2.06 -0.29 -28.60
N LEU A 158 -1.76 0.37 -27.47
CA LEU A 158 -2.16 -0.06 -26.12
C LEU A 158 -3.61 0.29 -25.74
N GLY A 159 -4.55 0.09 -26.68
CA GLY A 159 -5.95 0.48 -26.53
C GLY A 159 -6.70 -0.20 -25.37
N SER A 160 -6.24 -1.37 -24.91
CA SER A 160 -6.83 -2.12 -23.79
C SER A 160 -6.24 -1.80 -22.41
N LEU A 161 -5.26 -0.89 -22.31
CA LEU A 161 -4.52 -0.66 -21.07
C LEU A 161 -5.41 -0.04 -19.98
N VAL A 162 -5.39 -0.63 -18.78
CA VAL A 162 -6.20 -0.26 -17.61
C VAL A 162 -5.34 0.39 -16.52
N LYS A 163 -4.12 -0.11 -16.31
CA LYS A 163 -3.18 0.41 -15.31
C LYS A 163 -1.78 0.60 -15.89
N LEU A 164 -1.25 1.81 -15.72
CA LEU A 164 0.09 2.21 -16.15
C LEU A 164 0.88 2.74 -14.94
N ARG A 165 2.04 2.13 -14.66
CA ARG A 165 3.00 2.61 -13.67
C ARG A 165 4.26 3.16 -14.32
N LEU A 166 4.52 4.45 -14.07
CA LEU A 166 5.69 5.22 -14.52
C LEU A 166 6.36 5.94 -13.34
N ASP A 167 5.97 5.62 -12.12
CA ASP A 167 6.52 6.19 -10.88
C ASP A 167 8.03 5.93 -10.73
N GLY A 168 8.75 6.84 -10.07
CA GLY A 168 10.20 6.71 -9.87
C GLY A 168 11.04 6.74 -11.16
N ASN A 169 10.64 7.54 -12.16
CA ASN A 169 11.40 7.77 -13.40
C ASN A 169 11.98 9.20 -13.46
N GLU A 170 12.69 9.54 -14.53
CA GLU A 170 13.32 10.86 -14.72
C GLU A 170 12.46 11.87 -15.49
N LEU A 171 11.15 11.65 -15.63
CA LEU A 171 10.27 12.45 -16.51
C LEU A 171 10.28 13.93 -16.12
N GLY A 172 10.84 14.80 -16.97
CA GLY A 172 10.96 16.24 -16.70
C GLY A 172 9.72 17.07 -17.05
N SER A 173 8.91 16.59 -18.00
CA SER A 173 7.70 17.28 -18.49
C SER A 173 6.80 16.32 -19.27
N LEU A 174 5.48 16.56 -19.23
CA LEU A 174 4.51 15.85 -20.07
C LEU A 174 3.94 16.80 -21.13
N GLY A 175 4.06 16.40 -22.40
CA GLY A 175 3.59 17.16 -23.56
C GLY A 175 2.19 16.76 -24.02
N ASP A 176 1.65 17.49 -24.99
CA ASP A 176 0.26 17.33 -25.41
C ASP A 176 0.00 15.94 -25.99
N SER A 177 -1.14 15.36 -25.61
CA SER A 177 -1.59 14.03 -26.04
C SER A 177 -0.62 12.88 -25.71
N THR A 178 0.29 13.02 -24.74
CA THR A 178 1.27 11.98 -24.35
C THR A 178 0.62 10.61 -24.10
N PHE A 179 -0.62 10.59 -23.58
CA PHE A 179 -1.37 9.36 -23.27
C PHE A 179 -2.61 9.13 -24.16
N SER A 180 -2.74 9.81 -25.31
CA SER A 180 -3.96 9.73 -26.14
C SER A 180 -4.26 8.34 -26.70
N GLY A 181 -3.26 7.47 -26.81
CA GLY A 181 -3.41 6.06 -27.19
C GLY A 181 -4.03 5.15 -26.12
N LEU A 182 -4.38 5.67 -24.92
CA LEU A 182 -4.81 4.90 -23.75
C LEU A 182 -6.28 5.18 -23.32
N PRO A 183 -7.29 5.01 -24.21
CA PRO A 183 -8.68 5.42 -23.96
C PRO A 183 -9.42 4.59 -22.89
N ASN A 184 -8.83 3.50 -22.40
CA ASN A 184 -9.40 2.64 -21.35
C ASN A 184 -8.65 2.72 -20.01
N LEU A 185 -7.67 3.62 -19.89
CA LEU A 185 -6.86 3.74 -18.69
C LEU A 185 -7.70 4.22 -17.49
N LEU A 186 -7.61 3.51 -16.37
CA LEU A 186 -8.29 3.82 -15.12
C LEU A 186 -7.31 4.32 -14.03
N TYR A 187 -6.06 3.84 -14.07
CA TYR A 187 -5.03 4.14 -13.06
C TYR A 187 -3.73 4.58 -13.73
N LEU A 188 -3.27 5.79 -13.40
CA LEU A 188 -2.00 6.35 -13.87
C LEU A 188 -1.14 6.82 -12.68
N HIS A 189 0.01 6.17 -12.53
CA HIS A 189 1.02 6.48 -11.51
C HIS A 189 2.20 7.21 -12.16
N LEU A 190 2.46 8.44 -11.71
CA LEU A 190 3.54 9.33 -12.17
C LEU A 190 4.31 9.93 -10.97
N GLU A 191 4.11 9.38 -9.77
CA GLU A 191 4.73 9.83 -8.53
C GLU A 191 6.27 9.67 -8.52
N SER A 192 6.95 10.43 -7.67
CA SER A 192 8.42 10.41 -7.52
C SER A 192 9.20 10.61 -8.84
N ASN A 193 8.68 11.46 -9.73
CA ASN A 193 9.33 11.84 -10.98
C ASN A 193 9.93 13.27 -10.89
N ARG A 194 10.40 13.83 -12.02
CA ARG A 194 11.01 15.17 -12.08
C ARG A 194 10.12 16.21 -12.77
N ILE A 195 8.80 15.97 -12.83
CA ILE A 195 7.90 16.74 -13.69
C ILE A 195 7.79 18.17 -13.19
N ARG A 196 8.26 19.12 -14.00
CA ARG A 196 8.14 20.56 -13.76
C ARG A 196 6.96 21.18 -14.50
N TRP A 197 6.72 20.68 -15.72
CA TRP A 197 5.73 21.24 -16.64
C TRP A 197 4.77 20.17 -17.15
N LEU A 198 3.49 20.51 -17.14
CA LEU A 198 2.41 19.78 -17.80
C LEU A 198 1.81 20.74 -18.84
N SER A 199 1.68 20.31 -20.09
CA SER A 199 1.00 21.10 -21.14
C SER A 199 -0.54 21.04 -21.00
N ARG A 200 -1.26 21.96 -21.64
CA ARG A 200 -2.74 22.06 -21.54
C ARG A 200 -3.46 20.76 -21.91
N GLY A 201 -2.95 20.01 -22.89
CA GLY A 201 -3.48 18.74 -23.38
C GLY A 201 -2.72 17.50 -22.92
N ALA A 202 -1.91 17.57 -21.84
CA ALA A 202 -1.08 16.44 -21.39
C ALA A 202 -1.89 15.15 -21.12
N PHE A 203 -3.12 15.30 -20.63
CA PHE A 203 -4.05 14.19 -20.30
C PHE A 203 -5.17 13.99 -21.33
N THR A 204 -5.08 14.58 -22.53
CA THR A 204 -6.06 14.41 -23.60
C THR A 204 -6.22 12.92 -23.97
N GLY A 205 -7.47 12.45 -23.99
CA GLY A 205 -7.84 11.05 -24.27
C GLY A 205 -8.16 10.21 -23.03
N LEU A 206 -7.71 10.61 -21.84
CA LEU A 206 -7.86 9.86 -20.58
C LEU A 206 -9.25 10.03 -19.92
N THR A 207 -10.33 9.92 -20.70
CA THR A 207 -11.70 10.26 -20.25
C THR A 207 -12.24 9.34 -19.16
N LYS A 208 -11.77 8.09 -19.09
CA LYS A 208 -12.19 7.08 -18.10
C LYS A 208 -11.32 7.04 -16.83
N LEU A 209 -10.25 7.83 -16.77
CA LEU A 209 -9.26 7.76 -15.68
C LEU A 209 -9.91 8.04 -14.32
N ARG A 210 -9.71 7.14 -13.35
CA ARG A 210 -10.26 7.23 -11.99
C ARG A 210 -9.21 7.67 -10.96
N PHE A 211 -7.95 7.31 -11.18
CA PHE A 211 -6.84 7.59 -10.27
C PHE A 211 -5.67 8.22 -11.04
N LEU A 212 -5.20 9.37 -10.56
CA LEU A 212 -4.00 10.05 -11.02
C LEU A 212 -3.14 10.46 -9.82
N ASP A 213 -1.91 9.95 -9.75
CA ASP A 213 -0.91 10.39 -8.80
C ASP A 213 0.25 11.09 -9.51
N LEU A 214 0.52 12.32 -9.06
CA LEU A 214 1.59 13.23 -9.50
C LEU A 214 2.48 13.63 -8.32
N SER A 215 2.38 12.95 -7.18
CA SER A 215 3.05 13.33 -5.93
C SER A 215 4.58 13.21 -6.01
N GLY A 216 5.31 13.97 -5.20
CA GLY A 216 6.78 13.91 -5.19
C GLY A 216 7.45 14.41 -6.49
N ASN A 217 6.77 15.30 -7.23
CA ASN A 217 7.29 15.91 -8.45
C ASN A 217 7.81 17.34 -8.22
N GLN A 218 8.22 18.03 -9.29
CA GLN A 218 8.87 19.35 -9.23
C GLN A 218 7.94 20.47 -9.73
N GLN A 219 6.62 20.31 -9.62
CA GLN A 219 5.64 21.27 -10.12
C GLN A 219 5.60 22.52 -9.22
N SER A 220 5.84 23.69 -9.80
CA SER A 220 5.81 24.98 -9.07
C SER A 220 4.49 25.74 -9.22
N SER A 221 3.75 25.47 -10.30
CA SER A 221 2.43 26.03 -10.58
C SER A 221 1.70 25.19 -11.63
N LEU A 222 0.36 25.13 -11.52
CA LEU A 222 -0.52 24.53 -12.53
C LEU A 222 -0.97 25.65 -13.48
N ARG A 223 -0.20 25.87 -14.55
CA ARG A 223 -0.32 27.04 -15.46
C ARG A 223 -1.62 27.13 -16.27
N HIS A 224 -2.39 26.05 -16.35
CA HIS A 224 -3.56 25.94 -17.23
C HIS A 224 -4.76 25.47 -16.40
N PRO A 225 -5.84 26.26 -16.27
CA PRO A 225 -7.04 25.84 -15.52
C PRO A 225 -7.68 24.57 -16.08
N ASP A 226 -7.74 24.43 -17.40
CA ASP A 226 -8.39 23.30 -18.08
C ASP A 226 -7.60 21.98 -18.02
N ILE A 227 -6.45 21.92 -17.35
CA ILE A 227 -5.48 20.83 -17.51
C ILE A 227 -6.02 19.45 -17.11
N PHE A 228 -6.93 19.41 -16.14
CA PHE A 228 -7.65 18.21 -15.73
C PHE A 228 -9.02 18.06 -16.41
N GLY A 229 -9.41 19.00 -17.28
CA GLY A 229 -10.69 19.01 -18.01
C GLY A 229 -11.04 17.76 -18.83
N PRO A 230 -10.07 16.99 -19.39
CA PRO A 230 -10.35 15.68 -19.98
C PRO A 230 -10.80 14.60 -18.97
N LEU A 231 -10.41 14.72 -17.70
CA LEU A 231 -10.46 13.66 -16.68
C LEU A 231 -11.83 13.58 -15.97
N ARG A 232 -12.91 13.56 -16.75
CA ARG A 232 -14.30 13.68 -16.23
C ARG A 232 -14.71 12.55 -15.26
N SER A 233 -14.05 11.40 -15.32
CA SER A 233 -14.27 10.25 -14.42
C SER A 233 -13.29 10.17 -13.24
N LEU A 234 -12.50 11.21 -12.96
CA LEU A 234 -11.47 11.15 -11.91
C LEU A 234 -12.10 11.13 -10.51
N HIS A 235 -11.74 10.12 -9.71
CA HIS A 235 -12.17 9.93 -8.33
C HIS A 235 -11.08 10.31 -7.32
N THR A 236 -9.81 10.18 -7.68
CA THR A 236 -8.65 10.51 -6.83
C THR A 236 -7.58 11.25 -7.61
N LEU A 237 -7.16 12.41 -7.08
CA LEU A 237 -6.08 13.24 -7.58
C LEU A 237 -5.08 13.52 -6.44
N LEU A 238 -3.84 13.07 -6.61
CA LEU A 238 -2.77 13.26 -5.65
C LEU A 238 -1.69 14.16 -6.27
N LEU A 239 -1.44 15.29 -5.62
CA LEU A 239 -0.49 16.35 -5.99
C LEU A 239 0.46 16.65 -4.83
N ALA A 240 0.65 15.70 -3.91
CA ALA A 240 1.37 15.90 -2.66
C ALA A 240 2.89 16.06 -2.89
N SER A 241 3.62 16.60 -1.91
CA SER A 241 5.09 16.71 -1.94
C SER A 241 5.64 17.35 -3.22
N ASN A 242 4.94 18.35 -3.76
CA ASN A 242 5.36 19.15 -4.90
C ASN A 242 5.88 20.52 -4.42
N SER A 243 5.98 21.53 -5.30
CA SER A 243 6.41 22.89 -4.96
C SER A 243 5.38 23.96 -5.34
N LEU A 244 4.09 23.59 -5.39
CA LEU A 244 2.99 24.48 -5.75
C LEU A 244 2.92 25.64 -4.75
N ARG A 245 2.91 26.89 -5.24
CA ARG A 245 2.84 28.10 -4.40
C ARG A 245 1.45 28.72 -4.28
N GLN A 246 0.60 28.49 -5.26
CA GLN A 246 -0.76 29.03 -5.33
C GLN A 246 -1.69 28.12 -6.12
N LEU A 247 -2.98 28.15 -5.82
CA LEU A 247 -4.04 27.54 -6.65
C LEU A 247 -4.96 28.62 -7.22
N THR A 248 -5.17 28.57 -8.53
CA THR A 248 -6.05 29.47 -9.28
C THR A 248 -7.50 28.99 -9.28
N GLY A 249 -8.44 29.91 -9.49
CA GLY A 249 -9.85 29.59 -9.69
C GLY A 249 -10.09 28.63 -10.86
N GLY A 250 -11.21 27.91 -10.81
CA GLY A 250 -11.67 27.01 -11.88
C GLY A 250 -10.85 25.74 -12.17
N LEU A 251 -9.66 25.57 -11.56
CA LEU A 251 -8.71 24.47 -11.86
C LEU A 251 -9.32 23.04 -11.78
N PHE A 252 -10.33 22.85 -10.92
CA PHE A 252 -11.01 21.57 -10.72
C PHE A 252 -12.48 21.56 -11.20
N GLN A 253 -12.93 22.59 -11.92
CA GLN A 253 -14.35 22.80 -12.28
C GLN A 253 -14.97 21.72 -13.17
N HIS A 254 -14.16 20.83 -13.74
CA HIS A 254 -14.55 19.74 -14.64
C HIS A 254 -14.37 18.35 -14.02
N LEU A 255 -14.18 18.26 -12.70
CA LEU A 255 -13.97 17.01 -11.95
C LEU A 255 -15.14 16.70 -10.99
N PRO A 256 -16.40 16.58 -11.47
CA PRO A 256 -17.57 16.44 -10.61
C PRO A 256 -17.61 15.13 -9.80
N GLY A 257 -16.87 14.10 -10.22
CA GLY A 257 -16.75 12.82 -9.51
C GLY A 257 -15.56 12.72 -8.54
N LEU A 258 -14.78 13.78 -8.34
CA LEU A 258 -13.58 13.71 -7.51
C LEU A 258 -13.94 13.57 -6.03
N ALA A 259 -13.62 12.41 -5.46
CA ALA A 259 -13.87 12.09 -4.05
C ALA A 259 -12.66 12.41 -3.14
N LYS A 260 -11.43 12.42 -3.70
CA LYS A 260 -10.19 12.58 -2.93
C LYS A 260 -9.20 13.53 -3.63
N LEU A 261 -8.77 14.57 -2.91
CA LEU A 261 -7.78 15.55 -3.36
C LEU A 261 -6.68 15.73 -2.29
N SER A 262 -5.44 15.40 -2.64
CA SER A 262 -4.28 15.62 -1.76
C SER A 262 -3.34 16.66 -2.35
N LEU A 263 -3.14 17.74 -1.60
CA LEU A 263 -2.27 18.89 -1.90
C LEU A 263 -1.22 19.10 -0.80
N SER A 264 -1.06 18.13 0.09
CA SER A 264 -0.16 18.19 1.24
C SER A 264 1.33 18.27 0.86
N GLY A 265 2.18 18.80 1.76
CA GLY A 265 3.62 18.91 1.55
C GLY A 265 4.01 19.83 0.39
N ASN A 266 3.19 20.85 0.08
CA ASN A 266 3.46 21.84 -0.95
C ASN A 266 3.96 23.16 -0.31
N ARG A 267 3.90 24.27 -1.04
CA ARG A 267 4.32 25.60 -0.57
C ARG A 267 3.18 26.62 -0.73
N LEU A 268 1.93 26.17 -0.65
CA LEU A 268 0.76 26.98 -0.92
C LEU A 268 0.62 28.09 0.13
N SER A 269 0.74 29.35 -0.28
CA SER A 269 0.46 30.52 0.57
C SER A 269 -0.83 31.25 0.16
N HIS A 270 -1.32 31.03 -1.06
CA HIS A 270 -2.52 31.66 -1.58
C HIS A 270 -3.43 30.66 -2.29
N LEU A 271 -4.73 30.74 -2.00
CA LEU A 271 -5.80 29.97 -2.64
C LEU A 271 -6.84 30.95 -3.17
N ALA A 272 -7.21 30.84 -4.44
CA ALA A 272 -8.33 31.61 -4.99
C ALA A 272 -9.64 31.23 -4.28
N ALA A 273 -10.53 32.20 -4.09
CA ALA A 273 -11.80 32.03 -3.35
C ALA A 273 -12.76 31.00 -3.99
N ASP A 274 -12.53 30.64 -5.25
CA ASP A 274 -13.26 29.66 -6.05
C ASP A 274 -12.38 28.45 -6.49
N ALA A 275 -11.19 28.27 -5.91
CA ALA A 275 -10.23 27.23 -6.33
C ALA A 275 -10.81 25.80 -6.30
N PHE A 276 -11.73 25.52 -5.37
CA PHE A 276 -12.40 24.21 -5.22
C PHE A 276 -13.80 24.16 -5.87
N ARG A 277 -14.16 25.13 -6.71
CA ARG A 277 -15.44 25.13 -7.44
C ARG A 277 -15.56 23.89 -8.32
N GLY A 278 -16.72 23.21 -8.23
CA GLY A 278 -17.03 21.98 -8.97
C GLY A 278 -16.80 20.68 -8.18
N LEU A 279 -16.18 20.75 -7.00
CA LEU A 279 -15.82 19.59 -6.18
C LEU A 279 -16.93 19.11 -5.21
N GLY A 280 -18.20 19.15 -5.63
CA GLY A 280 -19.35 18.82 -4.78
C GLY A 280 -19.41 17.37 -4.28
N SER A 281 -18.70 16.44 -4.93
CA SER A 281 -18.55 15.03 -4.53
C SER A 281 -17.34 14.75 -3.64
N LEU A 282 -16.53 15.77 -3.31
CA LEU A 282 -15.29 15.60 -2.58
C LEU A 282 -15.55 15.18 -1.13
N LYS A 283 -14.94 14.07 -0.72
CA LYS A 283 -15.03 13.49 0.63
C LYS A 283 -13.77 13.76 1.45
N GLU A 284 -12.60 13.77 0.81
CA GLU A 284 -11.31 13.94 1.49
C GLU A 284 -10.49 15.07 0.83
N LEU A 285 -10.12 16.08 1.62
CA LEU A 285 -9.24 17.17 1.23
C LEU A 285 -8.04 17.25 2.19
N ARG A 286 -6.82 16.99 1.71
CA ARG A 286 -5.59 17.19 2.49
C ARG A 286 -4.79 18.38 2.00
N LEU A 287 -4.54 19.33 2.90
CA LEU A 287 -3.71 20.52 2.76
C LEU A 287 -2.56 20.57 3.80
N GLU A 288 -2.33 19.48 4.55
CA GLU A 288 -1.24 19.35 5.54
C GLU A 288 0.10 19.88 4.99
N GLY A 289 0.88 20.62 5.78
CA GLY A 289 2.27 20.93 5.43
C GLY A 289 2.35 21.91 4.27
N ASN A 290 1.69 23.05 4.43
CA ASN A 290 1.68 24.16 3.48
C ASN A 290 1.97 25.48 4.23
N LEU A 291 1.83 26.63 3.55
CA LEU A 291 2.18 27.96 4.07
C LEU A 291 0.95 28.87 4.18
N LEU A 292 -0.24 28.30 4.39
CA LEU A 292 -1.51 29.03 4.44
C LEU A 292 -1.63 29.79 5.76
N SER A 293 -1.75 31.12 5.71
CA SER A 293 -2.00 31.97 6.88
C SER A 293 -3.48 32.27 7.14
N HIS A 294 -4.30 32.22 6.09
CA HIS A 294 -5.75 32.44 6.13
C HIS A 294 -6.43 31.58 5.06
N LEU A 295 -7.74 31.30 5.24
CA LEU A 295 -8.60 30.72 4.21
C LEU A 295 -9.67 31.76 3.79
N PRO A 296 -9.93 31.96 2.49
CA PRO A 296 -11.10 32.73 2.03
C PRO A 296 -12.39 32.11 2.55
N ALA A 297 -13.34 32.93 3.02
CA ALA A 297 -14.58 32.44 3.64
C ALA A 297 -15.39 31.49 2.72
N THR A 298 -15.43 31.78 1.42
CA THR A 298 -16.18 31.00 0.42
C THR A 298 -15.46 29.75 -0.08
N LEU A 299 -14.18 29.53 0.28
CA LEU A 299 -13.32 28.50 -0.33
C LEU A 299 -13.88 27.08 -0.19
N LEU A 300 -14.52 26.81 0.95
CA LEU A 300 -15.03 25.49 1.31
C LEU A 300 -16.54 25.34 1.08
N GLU A 301 -17.24 26.42 0.68
CA GLU A 301 -18.68 26.37 0.40
C GLU A 301 -19.10 25.35 -0.69
N PRO A 302 -18.30 25.09 -1.75
CA PRO A 302 -18.66 24.09 -2.77
C PRO A 302 -18.52 22.61 -2.35
N LEU A 303 -18.17 22.33 -1.08
CA LEU A 303 -17.73 21.00 -0.62
C LEU A 303 -18.78 20.28 0.25
N ASP A 304 -20.05 20.28 -0.18
CA ASP A 304 -21.19 19.72 0.57
C ASP A 304 -21.02 18.23 0.98
N SER A 305 -20.16 17.47 0.28
CA SER A 305 -19.88 16.05 0.57
C SER A 305 -18.69 15.79 1.49
N LEU A 306 -18.01 16.82 2.00
CA LEU A 306 -16.72 16.65 2.68
C LEU A 306 -16.85 15.90 4.01
N GLU A 307 -16.11 14.81 4.13
CA GLU A 307 -16.04 13.95 5.32
C GLU A 307 -14.75 14.17 6.12
N ALA A 308 -13.62 14.43 5.45
CA ALA A 308 -12.32 14.62 6.09
C ALA A 308 -11.59 15.85 5.53
N LEU A 309 -11.17 16.76 6.43
CA LEU A 309 -10.40 17.96 6.11
C LEU A 309 -9.13 18.02 6.96
N ASP A 310 -7.97 18.02 6.30
CA ASP A 310 -6.68 18.18 6.96
C ASP A 310 -6.04 19.52 6.56
N LEU A 311 -5.92 20.42 7.54
CA LEU A 311 -5.30 21.74 7.45
C LEU A 311 -4.09 21.85 8.37
N SER A 312 -3.56 20.73 8.87
CA SER A 312 -2.47 20.74 9.85
C SER A 312 -1.14 21.24 9.28
N ARG A 313 -0.17 21.57 10.14
CA ARG A 313 1.18 22.05 9.73
C ARG A 313 1.11 23.20 8.73
N ASN A 314 0.32 24.21 9.05
CA ASN A 314 0.16 25.44 8.26
C ASN A 314 0.44 26.66 9.17
N ALA A 315 0.19 27.87 8.66
CA ALA A 315 0.40 29.12 9.40
C ALA A 315 -0.91 29.81 9.81
N LEU A 316 -2.03 29.07 9.87
CA LEU A 316 -3.37 29.65 10.02
C LEU A 316 -3.48 30.41 11.34
N THR A 317 -3.76 31.71 11.29
CA THR A 317 -3.87 32.56 12.50
C THR A 317 -5.31 32.71 13.00
N ALA A 318 -6.28 32.66 12.08
CA ALA A 318 -7.71 32.73 12.35
C ALA A 318 -8.51 32.03 11.24
N LEU A 319 -9.74 31.61 11.58
CA LEU A 319 -10.73 31.08 10.64
C LEU A 319 -12.01 31.92 10.71
N HIS A 320 -12.63 32.17 9.55
CA HIS A 320 -13.89 32.90 9.48
C HIS A 320 -15.04 32.08 10.11
N PRO A 321 -15.93 32.65 10.93
CA PRO A 321 -16.95 31.88 11.65
C PRO A 321 -17.84 31.00 10.76
N ALA A 322 -18.14 31.46 9.54
CA ALA A 322 -18.97 30.70 8.58
C ALA A 322 -18.19 29.67 7.73
N ALA A 323 -16.86 29.54 7.87
CA ALA A 323 -16.02 28.80 6.93
C ALA A 323 -16.36 27.30 6.79
N PHE A 324 -16.94 26.68 7.83
CA PHE A 324 -17.40 25.29 7.78
C PHE A 324 -18.94 25.17 7.75
N GLY A 325 -19.68 26.27 7.56
CA GLY A 325 -21.14 26.31 7.67
C GLY A 325 -21.90 25.39 6.69
N ARG A 326 -21.27 25.03 5.56
CA ARG A 326 -21.79 24.04 4.58
C ARG A 326 -21.42 22.59 4.89
N LEU A 327 -20.41 22.35 5.74
CA LEU A 327 -19.74 21.05 5.87
C LEU A 327 -20.48 20.08 6.83
N GLY A 328 -21.78 19.87 6.59
CA GLY A 328 -22.65 19.05 7.44
C GLY A 328 -22.28 17.57 7.51
N ARG A 329 -21.42 17.08 6.61
CA ARG A 329 -20.91 15.70 6.57
C ARG A 329 -19.54 15.53 7.23
N LEU A 330 -18.92 16.60 7.73
CA LEU A 330 -17.56 16.58 8.27
C LEU A 330 -17.45 15.66 9.49
N ARG A 331 -16.52 14.71 9.42
CA ARG A 331 -16.27 13.61 10.36
C ARG A 331 -14.89 13.72 11.01
N GLU A 332 -13.88 14.07 10.21
CA GLU A 332 -12.51 14.33 10.68
C GLU A 332 -12.08 15.76 10.31
N LEU A 333 -11.56 16.51 11.28
CA LEU A 333 -10.90 17.80 11.07
C LEU A 333 -9.56 17.85 11.80
N SER A 334 -8.48 18.19 11.09
CA SER A 334 -7.19 18.49 11.70
C SER A 334 -6.78 19.95 11.48
N LEU A 335 -6.59 20.68 12.59
CA LEU A 335 -6.01 22.02 12.65
C LEU A 335 -4.68 22.01 13.43
N ARG A 336 -4.12 20.83 13.69
CA ARG A 336 -2.86 20.60 14.43
C ARG A 336 -1.70 21.44 13.88
N ASP A 337 -0.79 21.89 14.73
CA ASP A 337 0.44 22.59 14.35
C ASP A 337 0.18 23.81 13.43
N ASN A 338 -0.65 24.74 13.91
CA ASN A 338 -0.98 26.02 13.25
C ASN A 338 -0.71 27.21 14.19
N ALA A 339 -1.04 28.43 13.76
CA ALA A 339 -0.84 29.66 14.53
C ALA A 339 -2.14 30.20 15.18
N LEU A 340 -3.17 29.35 15.37
CA LEU A 340 -4.48 29.81 15.82
C LEU A 340 -4.41 30.33 17.27
N ALA A 341 -4.84 31.58 17.46
CA ALA A 341 -5.00 32.18 18.78
C ALA A 341 -6.40 31.92 19.35
N THR A 342 -7.44 31.97 18.51
CA THR A 342 -8.84 31.82 18.92
C THR A 342 -9.64 31.05 17.86
N LEU A 343 -10.71 30.38 18.29
CA LEU A 343 -11.65 29.68 17.41
C LEU A 343 -13.09 29.94 17.91
N PRO A 344 -14.02 30.42 17.06
CA PRO A 344 -15.42 30.62 17.46
C PRO A 344 -16.16 29.28 17.53
N GLY A 345 -17.00 29.09 18.56
CA GLY A 345 -17.78 27.84 18.74
C GLY A 345 -18.77 27.57 17.59
N GLU A 346 -19.38 28.64 17.06
CA GLU A 346 -20.34 28.59 15.94
C GLU A 346 -19.78 27.96 14.66
N LEU A 347 -18.45 27.94 14.51
CA LEU A 347 -17.77 27.30 13.38
C LEU A 347 -18.16 25.82 13.22
N PHE A 348 -18.55 25.15 14.31
CA PHE A 348 -18.90 23.74 14.34
C PHE A 348 -20.42 23.48 14.37
N ALA A 349 -21.27 24.50 14.27
CA ALA A 349 -22.72 24.35 14.40
C ALA A 349 -23.32 23.36 13.38
N SER A 350 -22.82 23.37 12.14
CA SER A 350 -23.26 22.44 11.09
C SER A 350 -22.64 21.04 11.16
N SER A 351 -21.45 20.89 11.75
CA SER A 351 -20.65 19.65 11.68
C SER A 351 -21.03 18.62 12.74
N LEU A 352 -22.33 18.27 12.81
CA LEU A 352 -22.88 17.34 13.81
C LEU A 352 -22.30 15.91 13.71
N ALA A 353 -21.73 15.54 12.56
CA ALA A 353 -21.13 14.23 12.27
C ALA A 353 -19.67 14.06 12.75
N LEU A 354 -19.06 15.11 13.31
CA LEU A 354 -17.66 15.11 13.71
C LEU A 354 -17.37 14.03 14.76
N TYR A 355 -16.27 13.28 14.63
CA TYR A 355 -15.80 12.34 15.66
C TYR A 355 -14.30 12.46 15.94
N ARG A 356 -13.56 13.17 15.09
CA ARG A 356 -12.14 13.46 15.26
C ARG A 356 -11.89 14.94 15.01
N LEU A 357 -11.30 15.60 16.00
CA LEU A 357 -10.93 17.01 15.95
C LEU A 357 -9.54 17.17 16.58
N GLU A 358 -8.58 17.71 15.84
CA GLU A 358 -7.20 17.89 16.34
C GLU A 358 -6.83 19.39 16.41
N LEU A 359 -6.65 19.91 17.63
CA LEU A 359 -6.41 21.33 17.94
C LEU A 359 -5.03 21.61 18.56
N GLU A 360 -4.21 20.57 18.73
CA GLU A 360 -2.88 20.63 19.36
C GLU A 360 -1.88 21.50 18.58
N GLY A 361 -0.77 21.91 19.21
CA GLY A 361 0.32 22.66 18.56
C GLY A 361 0.02 24.14 18.24
N ASN A 362 -1.19 24.62 18.54
CA ASN A 362 -1.63 26.00 18.30
C ASN A 362 -1.24 26.99 19.42
N ALA A 363 -1.48 28.28 19.18
CA ALA A 363 -1.06 29.39 20.05
C ALA A 363 -2.20 29.95 20.92
N TRP A 364 -3.07 29.08 21.45
CA TRP A 364 -4.35 29.43 22.06
C TRP A 364 -4.27 30.53 23.13
N SER A 365 -5.03 31.61 22.91
CA SER A 365 -5.27 32.69 23.86
C SER A 365 -6.57 32.43 24.61
N CYS A 366 -6.44 31.99 25.86
CA CYS A 366 -7.53 31.75 26.78
C CYS A 366 -8.05 33.06 27.40
N ASP A 367 -8.55 33.93 26.53
CA ASP A 367 -9.34 35.11 26.83
C ASP A 367 -10.84 34.85 26.53
N CYS A 368 -11.69 35.87 26.73
CA CYS A 368 -13.14 35.79 26.53
C CYS A 368 -13.57 35.27 25.15
N ARG A 369 -12.73 35.40 24.10
CA ARG A 369 -13.05 34.96 22.74
C ARG A 369 -13.17 33.44 22.64
N LEU A 370 -12.50 32.66 23.51
CA LEU A 370 -12.60 31.21 23.56
C LEU A 370 -13.81 30.67 24.35
N ARG A 371 -14.65 31.52 24.95
CA ARG A 371 -15.87 31.06 25.66
C ARG A 371 -16.80 30.23 24.78
N GLY A 372 -16.97 30.59 23.51
CA GLY A 372 -17.79 29.82 22.56
C GLY A 372 -17.24 28.41 22.32
N LEU A 373 -15.94 28.28 22.05
CA LEU A 373 -15.29 26.97 21.90
C LEU A 373 -15.38 26.13 23.17
N LYS A 374 -15.17 26.75 24.34
CA LYS A 374 -15.27 26.06 25.63
C LYS A 374 -16.68 25.50 25.89
N ARG A 375 -17.72 26.31 25.68
CA ARG A 375 -19.13 25.88 25.84
C ARG A 375 -19.46 24.72 24.89
N TRP A 376 -18.96 24.78 23.66
CA TRP A 376 -19.10 23.71 22.67
C TRP A 376 -18.37 22.42 23.09
N LEU A 377 -17.09 22.50 23.48
CA LEU A 377 -16.32 21.34 23.97
C LEU A 377 -16.99 20.68 25.18
N ALA A 378 -17.41 21.45 26.18
CA ALA A 378 -18.09 20.94 27.37
C ALA A 378 -19.41 20.20 27.02
N ALA A 379 -20.19 20.73 26.08
CA ALA A 379 -21.42 20.08 25.59
C ALA A 379 -21.16 18.79 24.80
N TRP A 380 -20.02 18.68 24.12
CA TRP A 380 -19.64 17.47 23.38
C TRP A 380 -19.02 16.41 24.28
N HIS A 381 -18.18 16.82 25.24
CA HIS A 381 -17.59 15.93 26.25
C HIS A 381 -18.68 15.32 27.14
N SER A 382 -19.75 16.06 27.48
CA SER A 382 -20.90 15.52 28.22
C SER A 382 -21.72 14.47 27.44
N GLN A 383 -21.62 14.46 26.11
CA GLN A 383 -22.21 13.43 25.23
C GLN A 383 -21.27 12.22 25.02
N GLY A 384 -20.12 12.17 25.69
CA GLY A 384 -19.10 11.13 25.49
C GLY A 384 -18.35 11.23 24.16
N ARG A 385 -18.46 12.36 23.44
CA ARG A 385 -17.80 12.61 22.15
C ARG A 385 -16.51 13.41 22.37
N LEU A 386 -15.54 13.25 21.47
CA LEU A 386 -14.29 14.03 21.44
C LEU A 386 -13.46 14.04 22.75
N LEU A 387 -13.62 13.06 23.63
CA LEU A 387 -13.02 12.99 24.99
C LEU A 387 -11.47 13.05 25.07
N THR A 388 -10.76 13.12 23.95
CA THR A 388 -9.31 13.29 23.86
C THR A 388 -8.88 14.69 23.39
N VAL A 389 -9.83 15.59 23.12
CA VAL A 389 -9.58 16.87 22.42
C VAL A 389 -9.47 18.01 23.43
N PHE A 390 -8.25 18.25 23.92
CA PHE A 390 -7.98 19.26 24.94
C PHE A 390 -7.28 20.50 24.36
N VAL A 391 -7.82 21.67 24.67
CA VAL A 391 -7.22 22.96 24.32
C VAL A 391 -6.31 23.41 25.46
N GLN A 392 -4.99 23.35 25.26
CA GLN A 392 -4.01 23.89 26.21
C GLN A 392 -3.75 25.38 25.95
N CYS A 393 -3.95 26.21 26.97
CA CYS A 393 -3.71 27.65 26.92
C CYS A 393 -2.22 27.96 26.78
N ARG A 394 -1.87 28.87 25.87
CA ARG A 394 -0.52 29.43 25.70
C ARG A 394 -0.44 30.88 26.17
N LEU A 395 -1.52 31.64 25.97
CA LEU A 395 -1.70 33.02 26.43
C LEU A 395 -3.01 33.13 27.24
N PRO A 396 -3.13 34.14 28.12
CA PRO A 396 -2.06 34.95 28.69
C PRO A 396 -1.14 34.12 29.62
N PRO A 397 0.06 34.61 29.99
CA PRO A 397 1.02 33.85 30.80
C PRO A 397 0.48 33.27 32.12
N ALA A 398 -0.48 33.94 32.78
CA ALA A 398 -1.12 33.46 34.02
C ALA A 398 -2.00 32.20 33.84
N LEU A 399 -2.35 31.86 32.59
CA LEU A 399 -3.11 30.67 32.22
C LEU A 399 -2.28 29.67 31.39
N ALA A 400 -1.05 30.00 31.03
CA ALA A 400 -0.19 29.15 30.22
C ALA A 400 -0.02 27.74 30.81
N GLY A 401 -0.14 26.71 29.98
CA GLY A 401 -0.05 25.30 30.36
C GLY A 401 -1.33 24.70 30.94
N LYS A 402 -2.32 25.50 31.36
CA LYS A 402 -3.64 25.01 31.82
C LYS A 402 -4.50 24.57 30.62
N TYR A 403 -5.45 23.67 30.84
CA TYR A 403 -6.43 23.28 29.83
C TYR A 403 -7.74 24.07 29.99
N LEU A 404 -8.33 24.48 28.87
CA LEU A 404 -9.52 25.35 28.79
C LEU A 404 -10.73 24.77 29.54
N ASP A 405 -10.92 23.45 29.46
CA ASP A 405 -11.99 22.68 30.11
C ASP A 405 -12.01 22.85 31.64
N TYR A 406 -10.84 23.03 32.27
CA TYR A 406 -10.70 23.18 33.73
C TYR A 406 -10.75 24.65 34.21
N LEU A 407 -10.91 25.62 33.31
CA LEU A 407 -11.07 27.03 33.64
C LEU A 407 -12.55 27.39 33.81
N GLN A 408 -12.86 28.36 34.65
CA GLN A 408 -14.21 28.94 34.75
C GLN A 408 -14.40 30.10 33.75
N ASP A 409 -15.62 30.40 33.30
CA ASP A 409 -15.86 31.49 32.32
C ASP A 409 -15.42 32.87 32.85
N ALA A 410 -15.49 33.07 34.17
CA ALA A 410 -15.01 34.27 34.87
C ALA A 410 -13.48 34.35 35.00
N GLN A 411 -12.75 33.24 34.77
CA GLN A 411 -11.28 33.22 34.76
C GLN A 411 -10.69 33.55 33.39
N LEU A 412 -11.53 33.71 32.35
CA LEU A 412 -11.13 34.11 31.00
C LEU A 412 -11.19 35.65 30.89
N PRO A 413 -10.02 36.35 30.89
CA PRO A 413 -9.96 37.82 30.91
C PRO A 413 -10.39 38.45 29.57
N LEU A 414 -10.42 39.77 29.55
CA LEU A 414 -10.52 40.54 28.30
C LEU A 414 -9.25 40.38 27.45
N PRO A 415 -9.30 40.52 26.11
CA PRO A 415 -8.14 40.39 25.25
C PRO A 415 -7.13 41.52 25.48
N GLN A 416 -5.84 41.19 25.50
CA GLN A 416 -4.77 42.19 25.65
C GLN A 416 -4.71 43.17 24.47
N ASP A 417 -5.19 42.74 23.29
CA ASP A 417 -5.27 43.54 22.06
C ASP A 417 -6.43 44.56 22.06
N GLY A 418 -7.22 44.64 23.14
CA GLY A 418 -8.42 45.49 23.21
C GLY A 418 -9.61 45.03 22.36
N GLY A 419 -9.51 43.84 21.74
CA GLY A 419 -10.56 43.29 20.87
C GLY A 419 -11.87 42.97 21.62
N PRO A 420 -13.04 43.06 20.95
CA PRO A 420 -14.32 42.81 21.58
C PRO A 420 -14.52 41.34 21.97
N CYS A 421 -15.19 41.12 23.10
CA CYS A 421 -15.72 39.82 23.49
C CYS A 421 -17.08 39.57 22.79
N PRO A 422 -17.42 38.31 22.43
CA PRO A 422 -18.74 37.99 21.88
C PRO A 422 -19.86 38.17 22.93
N ASP A 423 -19.58 37.88 24.20
CA ASP A 423 -20.46 38.26 25.31
C ASP A 423 -20.10 39.69 25.76
N GLY A 424 -20.98 40.66 25.53
CA GLY A 424 -20.79 42.08 25.86
C GLY A 424 -20.89 42.42 27.36
N ALA A 425 -20.14 41.71 28.21
CA ALA A 425 -20.19 41.85 29.67
C ALA A 425 -18.98 42.62 30.21
N SER A 426 -19.09 43.96 30.27
CA SER A 426 -18.20 44.81 31.06
C SER A 426 -18.53 44.67 32.56
N PRO A 427 -17.58 44.31 33.44
CA PRO A 427 -17.83 44.15 34.87
C PRO A 427 -17.81 45.51 35.59
N SER A 428 -18.91 46.25 35.55
CA SER A 428 -19.18 47.34 36.50
C SER A 428 -19.70 46.77 37.83
N PRO A 429 -19.13 47.15 38.99
CA PRO A 429 -19.59 46.65 40.29
C PRO A 429 -20.96 47.25 40.67
N PRO A 430 -21.75 46.56 41.51
CA PRO A 430 -22.98 47.12 42.05
C PRO A 430 -22.68 48.14 43.15
N SER A 431 -23.33 49.31 43.07
CA SER A 431 -23.52 50.24 44.18
C SER A 431 -25.01 50.54 44.37
N PRO A 432 -25.49 50.77 45.60
CA PRO A 432 -26.90 50.59 45.94
C PRO A 432 -27.82 51.77 45.57
N GLU A 433 -29.11 51.55 45.84
CA GLU A 433 -30.26 52.39 45.50
C GLU A 433 -30.23 53.80 46.13
N GLY A 434 -30.86 54.77 45.45
CA GLY A 434 -31.19 56.11 45.95
C GLY A 434 -32.41 56.66 45.19
N LEU A 435 -33.36 57.29 45.89
CA LEU A 435 -34.71 57.57 45.36
C LEU A 435 -34.91 59.00 44.82
N GLY A 436 -35.78 59.10 43.80
CA GLY A 436 -36.47 60.34 43.39
C GLY A 436 -35.77 61.16 42.30
N GLY A 437 -36.48 61.88 41.41
CA GLY A 437 -37.94 61.92 41.19
C GLY A 437 -38.36 63.00 40.18
N ASN A 438 -39.50 62.78 39.50
CA ASN A 438 -40.36 63.74 38.77
C ASN A 438 -39.74 64.99 38.08
N ASN A 439 -39.74 65.06 36.74
CA ASN A 439 -40.78 65.81 35.98
C ASN A 439 -40.51 66.00 34.46
N SER A 440 -41.54 65.67 33.67
CA SER A 440 -42.21 66.48 32.61
C SER A 440 -41.48 67.12 31.40
N ALA A 441 -42.24 67.07 30.28
CA ALA A 441 -42.13 67.84 29.01
C ALA A 441 -40.98 67.49 28.03
N ALA A 442 -41.08 67.73 26.71
CA ALA A 442 -42.12 67.54 25.68
C ALA A 442 -41.67 68.27 24.39
N GLY A 443 -41.71 67.63 23.22
CA GLY A 443 -41.42 68.30 21.94
C GLY A 443 -41.00 67.37 20.79
N LEU A 444 -41.58 67.58 19.59
CA LEU A 444 -41.30 66.86 18.32
C LEU A 444 -41.19 67.94 17.18
N PRO A 445 -41.06 67.63 15.85
CA PRO A 445 -39.78 67.66 15.12
C PRO A 445 -39.88 68.51 13.80
N PRO A 446 -39.33 68.14 12.60
CA PRO A 446 -37.92 67.93 12.18
C PRO A 446 -37.44 68.73 10.92
N GLY A 447 -36.11 68.77 10.69
CA GLY A 447 -35.44 68.77 9.35
C GLY A 447 -35.14 70.13 8.67
N PRO A 448 -34.47 70.18 7.49
CA PRO A 448 -33.82 69.09 6.70
C PRO A 448 -32.34 69.39 6.24
N LEU A 449 -31.82 68.64 5.25
CA LEU A 449 -30.45 68.67 4.66
C LEU A 449 -30.24 69.75 3.56
N PRO A 450 -28.99 70.12 3.18
CA PRO A 450 -28.15 69.41 2.17
C PRO A 450 -26.68 69.19 2.64
N ALA A 451 -25.77 68.38 2.05
CA ALA A 451 -25.58 67.66 0.77
C ALA A 451 -24.60 68.30 -0.25
N ALA A 452 -23.61 67.50 -0.71
CA ALA A 452 -22.68 67.71 -1.85
C ALA A 452 -21.62 68.86 -1.74
N SER A 453 -20.44 68.84 -2.42
CA SER A 453 -19.64 67.76 -3.05
C SER A 453 -18.25 68.28 -3.53
N THR A 454 -17.51 67.45 -4.30
CA THR A 454 -16.30 67.72 -5.12
C THR A 454 -14.92 67.58 -4.47
N ALA A 455 -13.96 67.17 -5.31
CA ALA A 455 -12.53 66.97 -5.01
C ALA A 455 -11.68 67.42 -6.20
N ARG A 456 -10.38 67.69 -6.00
CA ARG A 456 -9.43 67.97 -7.09
C ARG A 456 -8.00 67.56 -6.73
N LEU A 457 -7.27 67.05 -7.72
CA LEU A 457 -5.81 66.90 -7.72
C LEU A 457 -5.18 68.26 -8.15
N MET A 458 -3.86 68.52 -8.18
CA MET A 458 -2.70 67.66 -8.50
C MET A 458 -1.35 68.32 -8.10
N MET A 459 -0.29 67.49 -8.04
CA MET A 459 1.16 67.80 -8.12
C MET A 459 1.88 68.60 -7.01
N GLY A 460 3.12 68.19 -6.73
CA GLY A 460 4.10 68.90 -5.87
C GLY A 460 5.16 67.95 -5.26
N MET A 461 6.35 67.86 -5.87
CA MET A 461 7.53 67.13 -5.36
C MET A 461 8.62 68.15 -4.93
N PRO A 462 9.55 67.86 -3.98
CA PRO A 462 10.55 66.79 -4.18
C PRO A 462 11.11 66.02 -2.95
N ILE A 463 11.61 64.82 -3.25
CA ILE A 463 12.83 64.13 -2.76
C ILE A 463 13.49 64.61 -1.45
N ALA A 464 13.61 63.71 -0.47
CA ALA A 464 14.65 63.72 0.57
C ALA A 464 15.09 62.28 0.94
N ALA A 465 16.32 62.12 1.45
CA ALA A 465 17.07 60.87 1.53
C ALA A 465 16.51 59.76 2.47
N SER A 466 16.88 58.51 2.16
CA SER A 466 16.79 57.37 3.07
C SER A 466 18.06 57.24 3.95
N PRO A 467 17.94 56.76 5.20
CA PRO A 467 19.10 56.35 5.99
C PRO A 467 19.55 54.92 5.61
N THR A 468 20.86 54.73 5.39
CA THR A 468 21.49 53.43 5.18
C THR A 468 21.86 52.74 6.51
N PRO A 469 21.97 51.40 6.53
CA PRO A 469 22.32 50.66 7.75
C PRO A 469 23.82 50.75 8.09
N ALA A 470 24.12 50.85 9.39
CA ALA A 470 25.48 50.78 9.94
C ALA A 470 26.01 49.32 10.00
N PRO A 471 27.34 49.10 10.03
CA PRO A 471 27.94 47.80 9.69
C PRO A 471 28.06 46.78 10.84
N LEU A 472 28.28 45.52 10.44
CA LEU A 472 28.59 44.37 11.28
C LEU A 472 29.95 44.47 11.99
N PRO A 473 30.08 43.96 13.24
CA PRO A 473 31.33 43.40 13.74
C PRO A 473 31.52 41.94 13.30
N SER A 474 32.77 41.62 12.95
CA SER A 474 33.31 40.34 12.47
C SER A 474 32.90 39.06 13.20
N ALA A 475 32.86 37.94 12.47
CA ALA A 475 32.67 36.60 13.01
C ALA A 475 33.77 36.16 13.99
N ALA A 476 33.37 35.58 15.13
CA ALA A 476 34.28 34.84 16.01
C ALA A 476 34.53 33.44 15.45
N ALA A 477 35.76 33.13 15.07
CA ALA A 477 36.13 31.84 14.49
C ALA A 477 36.13 30.72 15.56
N TRP A 478 35.33 29.68 15.36
CA TRP A 478 35.40 28.47 16.17
C TRP A 478 36.59 27.60 15.70
N PRO A 479 37.44 27.10 16.61
CA PRO A 479 38.68 26.43 16.23
C PRO A 479 38.41 25.05 15.61
N ARG A 480 38.99 24.80 14.43
CA ARG A 480 39.11 23.44 13.87
C ARG A 480 39.92 22.58 14.84
N ARG A 481 39.33 21.52 15.39
CA ARG A 481 40.04 20.47 16.11
C ARG A 481 39.98 19.16 15.32
N ALA A 482 41.14 18.67 14.92
CA ALA A 482 41.26 17.35 14.30
C ALA A 482 41.41 16.26 15.38
N GLY A 483 40.94 15.05 15.08
CA GLY A 483 41.39 13.78 15.67
C GLY A 483 41.40 13.64 17.20
N ALA A 484 40.30 13.14 17.77
CA ALA A 484 40.31 12.40 19.04
C ALA A 484 39.22 11.30 19.00
N ALA A 485 39.47 10.15 19.60
CA ALA A 485 38.63 8.96 19.47
C ALA A 485 37.67 8.74 20.66
N GLY A 486 36.66 7.88 20.46
CA GLY A 486 36.08 7.10 21.54
C GLY A 486 35.01 7.75 22.42
N VAL A 487 34.01 8.43 21.82
CA VAL A 487 32.76 8.74 22.54
C VAL A 487 31.72 7.66 22.19
N PRO A 488 31.20 6.87 23.15
CA PRO A 488 30.12 5.92 22.89
C PRO A 488 28.80 6.67 22.62
N PRO A 489 27.91 6.14 21.75
CA PRO A 489 26.68 6.84 21.38
C PRO A 489 25.77 7.04 22.59
N LEU A 490 25.25 8.26 22.74
CA LEU A 490 24.09 8.52 23.58
C LEU A 490 22.88 7.82 22.96
N VAL A 491 22.13 7.05 23.75
CA VAL A 491 20.85 6.48 23.28
C VAL A 491 19.84 7.62 23.13
N SER A 492 19.64 8.07 21.89
CA SER A 492 18.73 9.16 21.51
C SER A 492 17.29 8.68 21.31
N ASP A 493 17.09 7.40 20.95
CA ASP A 493 15.79 6.77 20.81
C ASP A 493 15.59 5.66 21.89
N PRO A 494 14.56 5.76 22.75
CA PRO A 494 14.16 4.68 23.65
C PRO A 494 13.92 3.33 22.94
N CYS A 495 13.61 3.30 21.65
CA CYS A 495 13.38 2.05 20.91
C CYS A 495 14.64 1.21 20.69
N ASP A 496 15.83 1.84 20.67
CA ASP A 496 17.10 1.11 20.55
C ASP A 496 17.49 0.37 21.84
N PHE A 497 16.89 0.75 22.98
CA PHE A 497 16.97 -0.03 24.21
C PHE A 497 16.35 -1.42 24.03
N ASN A 498 15.11 -1.54 23.54
CA ASN A 498 14.45 -2.85 23.43
C ASN A 498 15.24 -3.85 22.58
N LYS A 499 15.89 -3.39 21.49
CA LYS A 499 16.72 -4.22 20.59
C LYS A 499 17.97 -4.82 21.25
N LEU A 500 18.50 -4.18 22.30
CA LEU A 500 19.77 -4.57 22.94
C LEU A 500 19.59 -5.15 24.35
N PHE A 501 18.38 -5.06 24.91
CA PHE A 501 18.08 -5.40 26.30
C PHE A 501 17.30 -6.71 26.44
N LEU A 502 16.20 -6.83 25.70
CA LEU A 502 15.37 -8.02 25.68
C LEU A 502 15.99 -9.06 24.74
N HIS A 503 16.28 -10.24 25.29
CA HIS A 503 16.81 -11.39 24.55
C HIS A 503 16.41 -12.70 25.22
N ASN A 504 16.54 -13.83 24.51
CA ASN A 504 16.27 -15.17 25.03
C ASN A 504 14.85 -15.33 25.62
N LEU A 505 13.82 -14.89 24.89
CA LEU A 505 12.43 -15.19 25.23
C LEU A 505 12.16 -16.68 25.00
N SER A 506 11.73 -17.38 26.05
CA SER A 506 11.50 -18.82 26.06
C SER A 506 10.22 -19.18 26.82
N VAL A 507 9.60 -20.29 26.44
CA VAL A 507 8.42 -20.83 27.12
C VAL A 507 8.91 -21.88 28.11
N GLU A 508 8.69 -21.63 29.40
CA GLU A 508 9.26 -22.40 30.51
C GLU A 508 8.34 -23.57 30.92
N ALA A 509 7.02 -23.34 30.89
CA ALA A 509 6.02 -24.37 31.19
C ALA A 509 4.69 -24.07 30.48
N VAL A 510 3.97 -25.13 30.10
CA VAL A 510 2.67 -25.06 29.40
C VAL A 510 1.71 -26.05 30.05
N GLY A 511 0.54 -25.55 30.45
CA GLY A 511 -0.62 -26.35 30.86
C GLY A 511 -1.73 -26.30 29.82
N SER A 512 -2.94 -26.71 30.21
CA SER A 512 -4.13 -26.61 29.35
C SER A 512 -4.69 -25.19 29.28
N SER A 513 -4.68 -24.47 30.41
CA SER A 513 -5.26 -23.13 30.54
C SER A 513 -4.27 -22.05 30.98
N TRP A 514 -2.98 -22.38 31.07
CA TRP A 514 -1.92 -21.47 31.54
C TRP A 514 -0.57 -21.75 30.85
N VAL A 515 0.29 -20.73 30.81
CA VAL A 515 1.62 -20.76 30.20
C VAL A 515 2.54 -19.87 31.02
N THR A 516 3.76 -20.31 31.33
CA THR A 516 4.83 -19.45 31.87
C THR A 516 5.87 -19.16 30.79
N VAL A 517 6.18 -17.88 30.60
CA VAL A 517 7.17 -17.38 29.63
C VAL A 517 8.24 -16.58 30.37
N ARG A 518 9.51 -16.80 30.03
CA ARG A 518 10.69 -16.21 30.68
C ARG A 518 11.57 -15.53 29.63
N TRP A 519 12.24 -14.44 29.99
CA TRP A 519 13.18 -13.72 29.13
C TRP A 519 14.42 -13.29 29.92
N ALA A 520 15.44 -12.78 29.23
CA ALA A 520 16.62 -12.22 29.85
C ALA A 520 16.75 -10.72 29.52
N VAL A 521 17.17 -9.94 30.54
CA VAL A 521 17.43 -8.50 30.42
C VAL A 521 18.91 -8.25 30.70
N ARG A 522 19.65 -7.70 29.74
CA ARG A 522 21.03 -7.21 29.97
C ARG A 522 21.01 -5.83 30.66
N PRO A 523 21.99 -5.48 31.50
CA PRO A 523 22.09 -4.14 32.10
C PRO A 523 22.79 -3.14 31.17
N HIS A 524 22.48 -1.84 31.31
CA HIS A 524 23.12 -0.78 30.53
C HIS A 524 24.34 -0.16 31.21
N ARG A 525 25.16 0.53 30.41
CA ARG A 525 26.31 1.34 30.88
C ARG A 525 26.10 2.85 30.66
N SER A 526 24.89 3.31 30.33
CA SER A 526 24.62 4.76 30.26
C SER A 526 24.44 5.35 31.67
N PRO A 527 24.97 6.55 31.96
CA PRO A 527 24.91 7.16 33.29
C PRO A 527 23.62 7.95 33.55
N ARG A 528 22.60 7.86 32.69
CA ARG A 528 21.32 8.57 32.83
C ARG A 528 20.15 7.71 32.33
N LEU A 529 19.36 7.17 33.26
CA LEU A 529 18.10 6.49 32.99
C LEU A 529 16.93 7.48 33.10
N LEU A 530 16.10 7.56 32.06
CA LEU A 530 14.83 8.30 32.08
C LEU A 530 13.72 7.45 32.73
N GLY A 531 13.83 7.24 34.03
CA GLY A 531 12.85 6.52 34.86
C GLY A 531 13.01 4.99 34.87
N PRO A 532 12.12 4.27 35.59
CA PRO A 532 12.14 2.82 35.67
C PRO A 532 11.69 2.17 34.37
N ALA A 533 12.35 1.09 33.98
CA ALA A 533 11.93 0.25 32.86
C ALA A 533 10.77 -0.66 33.30
N ARG A 534 9.69 -0.69 32.51
CA ARG A 534 8.57 -1.60 32.68
C ARG A 534 8.47 -2.53 31.48
N PHE A 535 7.84 -3.68 31.65
CA PHE A 535 7.57 -4.61 30.56
C PHE A 535 6.07 -4.83 30.40
N ARG A 536 5.61 -4.98 29.16
CA ARG A 536 4.27 -5.46 28.84
C ARG A 536 4.36 -6.72 27.98
N LEU A 537 3.52 -7.70 28.31
CA LEU A 537 3.46 -8.98 27.61
C LEU A 537 2.18 -9.04 26.77
N LEU A 538 2.37 -9.26 25.47
CA LEU A 538 1.35 -9.30 24.42
C LEU A 538 1.06 -10.75 24.05
N PHE A 539 -0.21 -11.14 23.90
CA PHE A 539 -0.54 -12.50 23.46
C PHE A 539 -1.82 -12.56 22.63
N ASP A 540 -1.82 -13.42 21.61
CA ASP A 540 -3.01 -13.69 20.79
C ASP A 540 -2.96 -15.09 20.16
N ARG A 541 -4.09 -15.55 19.61
CA ARG A 541 -4.18 -16.83 18.88
C ARG A 541 -3.54 -16.71 17.51
N PHE A 542 -2.85 -17.77 17.09
CA PHE A 542 -2.22 -17.81 15.78
C PHE A 542 -3.28 -17.71 14.66
N GLY A 543 -3.07 -16.81 13.68
CA GLY A 543 -4.02 -16.55 12.60
C GLY A 543 -5.14 -15.55 12.89
N ALA A 544 -5.16 -14.88 14.06
CA ALA A 544 -6.15 -13.82 14.34
C ALA A 544 -6.00 -12.60 13.39
N ALA A 545 -7.14 -12.08 12.91
CA ALA A 545 -7.19 -10.96 11.95
C ALA A 545 -6.74 -9.60 12.54
N VAL A 546 -6.85 -9.44 13.85
CA VAL A 546 -6.23 -8.35 14.63
C VAL A 546 -5.34 -9.03 15.67
N LYS A 547 -4.08 -8.61 15.78
CA LYS A 547 -3.11 -9.21 16.70
C LYS A 547 -2.98 -8.38 17.98
N PHE A 548 -2.88 -9.07 19.11
CA PHE A 548 -2.50 -8.54 20.43
C PHE A 548 -3.49 -7.53 21.02
N GLN A 549 -4.80 -7.84 20.94
CA GLN A 549 -5.81 -7.05 21.66
C GLN A 549 -5.67 -7.13 23.20
N ARG A 550 -4.91 -8.11 23.72
CA ARG A 550 -4.71 -8.35 25.15
C ARG A 550 -3.25 -8.17 25.53
N PHE A 551 -3.01 -7.41 26.59
CA PHE A 551 -1.68 -7.18 27.17
C PHE A 551 -1.75 -7.12 28.70
N VAL A 552 -0.65 -7.46 29.36
CA VAL A 552 -0.48 -7.37 30.82
C VAL A 552 0.76 -6.54 31.13
N TYR A 553 0.64 -5.55 32.02
CA TYR A 553 1.78 -4.82 32.57
C TYR A 553 2.40 -5.60 33.74
N LEU A 554 3.73 -5.63 33.79
CA LEU A 554 4.49 -6.38 34.79
C LEU A 554 5.07 -5.45 35.88
N PRO A 555 5.14 -5.88 37.15
CA PRO A 555 5.59 -5.05 38.26
C PRO A 555 7.11 -4.80 38.22
N GLU A 556 7.53 -3.61 38.66
CA GLU A 556 8.90 -3.07 38.51
C GLU A 556 10.02 -3.84 39.25
N ARG A 557 9.70 -4.88 40.02
CA ARG A 557 10.65 -5.68 40.82
C ARG A 557 10.45 -7.19 40.70
N GLY A 558 9.76 -7.66 39.66
CA GLY A 558 9.67 -9.10 39.37
C GLY A 558 10.94 -9.65 38.72
N GLU A 559 11.13 -10.97 38.80
CA GLU A 559 11.98 -11.67 37.81
C GLU A 559 11.40 -11.48 36.40
N PRO A 560 12.21 -11.59 35.33
CA PRO A 560 11.76 -11.54 33.94
C PRO A 560 11.04 -12.84 33.52
N ALA A 561 9.98 -13.19 34.24
CA ALA A 561 9.10 -14.33 33.99
C ALA A 561 7.65 -13.94 34.29
N ALA A 562 6.70 -14.49 33.52
CA ALA A 562 5.27 -14.21 33.69
C ALA A 562 4.40 -15.42 33.32
N THR A 563 3.41 -15.73 34.15
CA THR A 563 2.43 -16.78 33.90
C THR A 563 1.12 -16.19 33.37
N LEU A 564 0.83 -16.43 32.09
CA LEU A 564 -0.50 -16.26 31.53
C LEU A 564 -1.43 -17.36 32.05
N ARG A 565 -2.69 -17.00 32.28
CA ARG A 565 -3.80 -17.89 32.68
C ARG A 565 -5.02 -17.61 31.80
N GLU A 566 -6.07 -18.42 31.94
CA GLU A 566 -7.33 -18.30 31.17
C GLU A 566 -7.14 -18.46 29.65
N LEU A 567 -6.12 -19.22 29.24
CA LEU A 567 -5.93 -19.66 27.86
C LEU A 567 -6.89 -20.81 27.54
N ARG A 568 -7.19 -21.02 26.26
CA ARG A 568 -7.90 -22.22 25.79
C ARG A 568 -6.91 -23.36 25.60
N SER A 569 -7.33 -24.57 25.90
CA SER A 569 -6.60 -25.82 25.60
C SER A 569 -6.48 -26.08 24.09
N ASP A 570 -5.49 -26.91 23.71
CA ASP A 570 -5.26 -27.39 22.34
C ASP A 570 -5.30 -26.27 21.28
N THR A 571 -4.74 -25.10 21.62
CA THR A 571 -4.84 -23.87 20.83
C THR A 571 -3.45 -23.27 20.59
N PRO A 572 -3.07 -22.93 19.34
CA PRO A 572 -1.82 -22.24 19.07
C PRO A 572 -1.90 -20.75 19.42
N TYR A 573 -0.91 -20.27 20.18
CA TYR A 573 -0.75 -18.87 20.59
C TYR A 573 0.61 -18.32 20.17
N LEU A 574 0.65 -17.01 19.94
CA LEU A 574 1.87 -16.22 19.78
C LEU A 574 1.96 -15.23 20.95
N VAL A 575 3.09 -15.24 21.66
CA VAL A 575 3.37 -14.37 22.80
C VAL A 575 4.59 -13.51 22.48
N CYS A 576 4.53 -12.21 22.78
CA CYS A 576 5.64 -11.27 22.58
C CYS A 576 5.82 -10.36 23.82
N VAL A 577 7.02 -9.79 23.98
CA VAL A 577 7.35 -8.89 25.12
C VAL A 577 7.90 -7.57 24.60
N GLU A 578 7.39 -6.46 25.14
CA GLU A 578 7.90 -5.11 24.87
C GLU A 578 8.35 -4.42 26.16
N GLY A 579 9.47 -3.69 26.09
CA GLY A 579 9.86 -2.71 27.09
C GLY A 579 9.15 -1.37 26.89
N VAL A 580 8.80 -0.73 28.00
CA VAL A 580 8.14 0.56 28.11
C VAL A 580 9.01 1.48 28.97
N LEU A 581 9.41 2.63 28.41
CA LEU A 581 10.32 3.59 29.04
C LEU A 581 9.68 4.97 29.09
N GLY A 582 9.65 5.61 30.27
CA GLY A 582 9.11 6.97 30.43
C GLY A 582 7.65 7.16 29.95
N GLY A 583 6.85 6.08 29.97
CA GLY A 583 5.48 6.09 29.43
C GLY A 583 5.36 5.94 27.91
N ARG A 584 6.47 5.83 27.18
CA ARG A 584 6.47 5.54 25.73
C ARG A 584 6.58 4.03 25.48
N VAL A 585 5.80 3.56 24.52
CA VAL A 585 5.81 2.18 24.03
C VAL A 585 6.73 2.11 22.81
N CYS A 586 7.66 1.16 22.83
CA CYS A 586 8.63 0.94 21.75
C CYS A 586 8.30 -0.38 21.02
N PRO A 587 8.01 -0.36 19.71
CA PRO A 587 7.42 -1.49 19.00
C PRO A 587 8.35 -2.71 18.90
N VAL A 588 7.75 -3.91 18.95
CA VAL A 588 8.43 -5.22 18.85
C VAL A 588 9.40 -5.33 17.65
N ALA A 589 10.59 -5.90 17.87
CA ALA A 589 11.42 -6.43 16.78
C ALA A 589 10.94 -7.86 16.41
N PRO A 590 10.70 -8.18 15.12
CA PRO A 590 9.76 -9.25 14.73
C PRO A 590 10.22 -10.71 14.95
N ARG A 591 11.37 -10.98 15.59
CA ARG A 591 11.87 -12.36 15.79
C ARG A 591 12.36 -12.65 17.21
N ASP A 592 13.23 -11.82 17.78
CA ASP A 592 13.90 -12.11 19.06
C ASP A 592 13.03 -11.83 20.30
N HIS A 593 11.89 -11.17 20.12
CA HIS A 593 10.96 -10.73 21.17
C HIS A 593 9.61 -11.44 21.15
N CYS A 594 9.48 -12.53 20.37
CA CYS A 594 8.25 -13.32 20.22
C CYS A 594 8.52 -14.82 20.27
N ALA A 595 7.59 -15.60 20.85
CA ALA A 595 7.61 -17.06 20.91
C ALA A 595 6.23 -17.64 20.57
N GLY A 596 6.20 -18.69 19.74
CA GLY A 596 4.99 -19.47 19.43
C GLY A 596 4.87 -20.70 20.33
N LEU A 597 3.65 -21.08 20.67
CA LEU A 597 3.35 -22.23 21.54
C LEU A 597 1.98 -22.84 21.26
N VAL A 598 1.73 -24.04 21.77
CA VAL A 598 0.42 -24.72 21.74
C VAL A 598 0.10 -25.19 23.16
N THR A 599 -1.09 -24.85 23.67
CA THR A 599 -1.58 -25.29 24.99
C THR A 599 -1.96 -26.77 24.99
N LEU A 600 -1.86 -27.43 26.15
CA LEU A 600 -2.20 -28.86 26.26
C LEU A 600 -3.73 -29.09 26.22
N PRO A 601 -4.21 -30.28 25.83
CA PRO A 601 -5.62 -30.65 25.97
C PRO A 601 -6.04 -30.82 27.44
N GLU A 602 -7.29 -30.50 27.77
CA GLU A 602 -7.85 -30.80 29.10
C GLU A 602 -8.10 -32.31 29.25
N GLY A 603 -7.28 -32.97 30.08
CA GLY A 603 -7.39 -34.41 30.35
C GLY A 603 -6.13 -35.05 30.96
N GLY A 604 -4.95 -34.47 30.72
CA GLY A 604 -3.70 -34.91 31.34
C GLY A 604 -3.53 -34.40 32.77
N THR A 605 -4.12 -35.08 33.76
CA THR A 605 -4.00 -34.68 35.17
C THR A 605 -2.63 -35.02 35.76
N ALA A 606 -2.05 -34.08 36.52
CA ALA A 606 -0.77 -34.23 37.20
C ALA A 606 -0.85 -35.11 38.48
N ALA A 607 -1.63 -36.20 38.44
CA ALA A 607 -2.00 -37.02 39.59
C ALA A 607 -1.58 -38.51 39.47
N ALA A 608 -0.85 -38.89 38.42
CA ALA A 608 -0.49 -40.27 38.12
C ALA A 608 0.87 -40.74 38.70
N ALA A 609 1.48 -39.97 39.62
CA ALA A 609 2.82 -40.23 40.15
C ALA A 609 2.87 -40.90 41.54
N ALA A 610 1.71 -41.16 42.18
CA ALA A 610 1.64 -41.45 43.62
C ALA A 610 0.83 -42.71 44.03
N ALA A 611 0.26 -43.47 43.08
CA ALA A 611 -0.49 -44.70 43.37
C ALA A 611 -0.20 -45.78 42.33
N GLY A 612 -0.01 -47.04 42.77
CA GLY A 612 0.58 -48.10 41.96
C GLY A 612 -0.43 -49.07 41.31
N GLY A 613 -0.47 -49.08 39.97
CA GLY A 613 -0.98 -50.18 39.14
C GLY A 613 -2.48 -50.16 38.79
N PRO A 614 -2.92 -51.03 37.85
CA PRO A 614 -2.13 -51.97 37.03
C PRO A 614 -1.64 -51.37 35.70
N ARG A 615 -0.77 -52.07 34.97
CA ARG A 615 -0.22 -51.62 33.68
C ARG A 615 -1.25 -51.70 32.54
N GLY A 616 -1.55 -50.56 31.91
CA GLY A 616 -2.00 -50.54 30.51
C GLY A 616 -0.86 -50.93 29.55
N PRO A 617 -1.15 -51.29 28.29
CA PRO A 617 -0.17 -51.92 27.40
C PRO A 617 1.00 -50.98 27.07
N ASP A 618 2.22 -51.50 27.17
CA ASP A 618 3.45 -50.73 26.98
C ASP A 618 3.51 -50.09 25.58
N GLN A 619 3.66 -48.76 25.53
CA GLN A 619 3.95 -48.03 24.29
C GLN A 619 5.29 -48.48 23.65
N GLN A 620 6.19 -49.05 24.46
CA GLN A 620 7.40 -49.73 24.00
C GLN A 620 7.08 -51.03 23.24
N LEU A 621 6.09 -51.82 23.69
CA LEU A 621 5.65 -53.01 22.95
C LEU A 621 4.97 -52.62 21.63
N LEU A 622 4.14 -51.57 21.64
CA LEU A 622 3.50 -51.07 20.41
C LEU A 622 4.52 -50.56 19.39
N THR A 623 5.54 -49.80 19.83
CA THR A 623 6.62 -49.33 18.94
C THR A 623 7.53 -50.46 18.48
N LEU A 624 7.83 -51.46 19.31
CA LEU A 624 8.55 -52.68 18.90
C LEU A 624 7.74 -53.47 17.86
N VAL A 625 6.42 -53.60 18.00
CA VAL A 625 5.54 -54.25 17.01
C VAL A 625 5.53 -53.46 15.70
N LEU A 626 5.41 -52.14 15.73
CA LEU A 626 5.47 -51.29 14.51
C LEU A 626 6.85 -51.37 13.83
N LEU A 627 7.94 -51.40 14.57
CA LEU A 627 9.29 -51.60 14.03
C LEU A 627 9.46 -53.01 13.43
N ALA A 628 8.94 -54.05 14.08
CA ALA A 628 8.95 -55.42 13.57
C ALA A 628 8.11 -55.57 12.29
N VAL A 629 6.94 -54.93 12.22
CA VAL A 629 6.09 -54.88 11.01
C VAL A 629 6.82 -54.16 9.88
N ASN A 630 7.45 -53.01 10.14
CA ASN A 630 8.23 -52.29 9.13
C ASN A 630 9.45 -53.11 8.65
N ALA A 631 10.14 -53.82 9.55
CA ALA A 631 11.22 -54.73 9.18
C ALA A 631 10.71 -55.91 8.31
N LEU A 632 9.55 -56.49 8.64
CA LEU A 632 8.88 -57.53 7.85
C LEU A 632 8.47 -57.02 6.46
N LEU A 633 7.95 -55.80 6.36
CA LEU A 633 7.60 -55.18 5.07
C LEU A 633 8.84 -54.93 4.20
N LEU A 634 9.95 -54.47 4.79
CA LEU A 634 11.23 -54.31 4.09
C LEU A 634 11.81 -55.65 3.64
N LEU A 635 11.75 -56.69 4.49
CA LEU A 635 12.16 -58.04 4.12
C LEU A 635 11.28 -58.64 3.02
N ALA A 636 9.96 -58.40 3.04
CA ALA A 636 9.04 -58.81 1.98
C ALA A 636 9.33 -58.09 0.65
N ALA A 637 9.64 -56.79 0.70
CA ALA A 637 10.04 -56.02 -0.48
C ALA A 637 11.38 -56.51 -1.06
N LEU A 638 12.38 -56.78 -0.22
CA LEU A 638 13.67 -57.36 -0.62
C LEU A 638 13.51 -58.79 -1.17
N ALA A 639 12.66 -59.63 -0.56
CA ALA A 639 12.34 -60.96 -1.06
C ALA A 639 11.63 -60.91 -2.42
N ALA A 640 10.68 -59.98 -2.62
CA ALA A 640 10.03 -59.76 -3.91
C ALA A 640 11.02 -59.26 -4.99
N TRP A 641 11.97 -58.40 -4.62
CA TRP A 641 13.03 -57.92 -5.50
C TRP A 641 14.02 -59.04 -5.87
N ALA A 642 14.47 -59.83 -4.89
CA ALA A 642 15.30 -61.02 -5.09
C ALA A 642 14.59 -62.07 -5.95
N ALA A 643 13.29 -62.32 -5.73
CA ALA A 643 12.48 -63.22 -6.55
C ALA A 643 12.33 -62.71 -7.99
N ARG A 644 12.21 -61.39 -8.22
CA ARG A 644 12.23 -60.78 -9.56
C ARG A 644 13.59 -60.95 -10.26
N LEU A 645 14.70 -60.81 -9.53
CA LEU A 645 16.06 -61.06 -10.03
C LEU A 645 16.33 -62.55 -10.32
N LEU A 646 15.87 -63.45 -9.45
CA LEU A 646 15.94 -64.90 -9.66
C LEU A 646 15.09 -65.31 -10.87
N ARG A 647 13.86 -64.79 -11.02
CA ARG A 647 13.06 -64.99 -12.24
C ARG A 647 13.81 -64.49 -13.50
N LYS A 648 14.43 -63.31 -13.47
CA LYS A 648 15.27 -62.84 -14.59
C LYS A 648 16.46 -63.79 -14.89
N LYS A 649 17.20 -64.25 -13.88
CA LYS A 649 18.33 -65.19 -14.06
C LYS A 649 17.89 -66.59 -14.52
N VAL A 650 16.74 -67.09 -14.05
CA VAL A 650 16.22 -68.43 -14.39
C VAL A 650 15.57 -68.47 -15.78
N LEU A 651 14.75 -67.47 -16.15
CA LEU A 651 14.22 -67.38 -17.52
C LEU A 651 15.36 -67.12 -18.53
N GLY A 652 16.37 -66.32 -18.15
CA GLY A 652 17.59 -66.14 -18.95
C GLY A 652 18.36 -67.43 -19.21
N ARG A 653 18.42 -68.35 -18.23
CA ARG A 653 19.04 -69.68 -18.41
C ARG A 653 18.17 -70.69 -19.15
N ARG A 654 16.83 -70.62 -19.04
CA ARG A 654 15.93 -71.56 -19.75
C ARG A 654 15.82 -71.30 -21.27
N ARG A 655 16.18 -70.12 -21.77
CA ARG A 655 16.09 -69.78 -23.21
C ARG A 655 17.29 -70.20 -24.08
N ARG A 656 18.16 -71.11 -23.60
CA ARG A 656 19.42 -71.51 -24.30
C ARG A 656 19.58 -73.01 -24.61
N LYS A 657 18.52 -73.82 -24.52
CA LYS A 657 18.51 -75.22 -25.03
C LYS A 657 17.16 -75.56 -25.68
N ALA A 658 17.21 -76.48 -26.66
CA ALA A 658 16.09 -77.10 -27.38
C ALA A 658 15.22 -76.19 -28.28
N ALA A 659 15.56 -76.20 -29.57
CA ALA A 659 14.62 -76.41 -30.68
C ALA A 659 14.89 -77.86 -31.22
N PRO A 660 14.21 -78.40 -32.27
CA PRO A 660 13.14 -77.85 -33.14
C PRO A 660 11.95 -78.85 -33.37
N VAL A 661 11.27 -78.74 -34.53
CA VAL A 661 10.45 -79.76 -35.26
C VAL A 661 8.90 -79.73 -35.12
N HIS A 662 8.28 -79.01 -36.08
CA HIS A 662 7.17 -79.38 -36.98
C HIS A 662 5.73 -79.80 -36.56
N VAL A 663 4.77 -79.20 -37.32
CA VAL A 663 3.53 -79.83 -37.92
C VAL A 663 2.37 -80.11 -36.93
N ARG A 664 1.08 -79.92 -37.24
CA ARG A 664 0.33 -79.87 -38.53
C ARG A 664 -0.75 -78.76 -38.58
N GLN A 665 -1.49 -78.69 -39.69
CA GLN A 665 -2.62 -77.76 -39.95
C GLN A 665 -3.88 -78.12 -39.13
N LEU A 666 -4.81 -77.17 -38.94
CA LEU A 666 -6.15 -77.23 -39.58
C LEU A 666 -6.90 -75.87 -39.56
N TYR A 667 -8.03 -75.82 -40.27
CA TYR A 667 -8.92 -74.66 -40.45
C TYR A 667 -9.94 -74.52 -39.31
N SER A 668 -10.51 -73.32 -39.11
CA SER A 668 -11.93 -73.06 -39.44
C SER A 668 -12.33 -71.58 -39.26
N THR A 669 -13.49 -71.19 -39.79
CA THR A 669 -14.09 -69.86 -39.73
C THR A 669 -15.32 -69.83 -38.79
N ARG A 670 -15.67 -68.64 -38.26
CA ARG A 670 -17.01 -68.00 -38.35
C ARG A 670 -17.22 -66.79 -37.41
N ARG A 671 -17.94 -65.79 -37.92
CA ARG A 671 -18.94 -64.94 -37.24
C ARG A 671 -20.30 -65.21 -37.98
N PRO A 672 -21.43 -64.53 -37.71
CA PRO A 672 -21.90 -63.73 -36.56
C PRO A 672 -23.29 -64.21 -36.01
N LEU A 673 -23.88 -63.54 -35.00
CA LEU A 673 -25.21 -62.85 -35.06
C LEU A 673 -25.87 -62.52 -33.67
N ARG A 674 -26.51 -61.33 -33.62
CA ARG A 674 -27.80 -60.86 -33.00
C ARG A 674 -28.56 -61.72 -31.93
N SER A 675 -29.41 -61.16 -31.04
CA SER A 675 -29.81 -59.76 -30.67
C SER A 675 -30.79 -59.70 -29.46
N MET A 676 -31.08 -58.48 -28.93
CA MET A 676 -32.05 -58.14 -27.85
C MET A 676 -31.64 -58.62 -26.44
N GLY A 677 -32.01 -58.04 -25.29
CA GLY A 677 -32.87 -56.90 -24.88
C GLY A 677 -33.47 -57.22 -23.48
N THR A 678 -33.72 -56.35 -22.50
CA THR A 678 -33.81 -54.86 -22.38
C THR A 678 -33.55 -54.40 -20.91
N GLY A 679 -33.32 -53.09 -20.67
CA GLY A 679 -33.32 -52.44 -19.33
C GLY A 679 -32.02 -52.60 -18.50
N VAL A 680 -31.58 -51.65 -17.67
CA VAL A 680 -32.11 -50.31 -17.27
C VAL A 680 -30.94 -49.32 -17.12
N SER A 681 -31.16 -48.03 -17.44
CA SER A 681 -30.20 -46.90 -17.34
C SER A 681 -30.12 -46.29 -15.92
N ALA A 682 -29.21 -45.38 -15.54
CA ALA A 682 -28.09 -44.70 -16.22
C ALA A 682 -27.04 -44.21 -15.19
N ASP A 683 -25.76 -44.14 -15.59
CA ASP A 683 -24.96 -42.91 -15.83
C ASP A 683 -25.22 -41.65 -14.96
N PHE A 684 -24.26 -40.76 -14.66
CA PHE A 684 -23.33 -40.13 -15.62
C PHE A 684 -22.06 -39.53 -14.97
N SER A 685 -21.07 -39.15 -15.79
CA SER A 685 -19.81 -38.49 -15.39
C SER A 685 -19.51 -37.20 -16.19
N GLY A 686 -19.12 -36.14 -15.47
CA GLY A 686 -18.59 -34.78 -15.81
C GLY A 686 -18.44 -34.24 -17.25
N PHE A 687 -18.36 -32.90 -17.41
CA PHE A 687 -17.44 -32.20 -18.34
C PHE A 687 -17.39 -30.66 -18.08
N GLN A 688 -16.72 -29.87 -18.94
CA GLN A 688 -16.29 -28.48 -18.70
C GLN A 688 -16.97 -27.40 -19.60
N SER A 689 -17.10 -26.18 -19.04
CA SER A 689 -16.96 -24.84 -19.67
C SER A 689 -17.79 -24.37 -20.90
N HIS A 690 -18.42 -23.19 -20.72
CA HIS A 690 -18.63 -22.08 -21.71
C HIS A 690 -19.76 -22.18 -22.79
N ARG A 691 -20.44 -21.10 -23.25
CA ARG A 691 -20.65 -19.71 -22.72
C ARG A 691 -22.01 -19.03 -23.18
N PRO A 692 -22.18 -17.94 -23.99
CA PRO A 692 -23.47 -17.20 -24.13
C PRO A 692 -24.00 -17.16 -25.62
N PRO A 693 -24.93 -16.25 -26.10
CA PRO A 693 -25.72 -15.19 -25.44
C PRO A 693 -27.22 -15.04 -25.85
N ARG A 694 -27.87 -13.97 -25.32
CA ARG A 694 -29.13 -13.26 -25.70
C ARG A 694 -30.48 -13.87 -25.29
N GLY A 695 -31.39 -13.02 -24.75
CA GLY A 695 -32.83 -13.35 -24.85
C GLY A 695 -33.96 -12.63 -24.07
N ALA A 696 -33.78 -11.55 -23.28
CA ALA A 696 -34.89 -10.81 -22.59
C ALA A 696 -35.70 -11.65 -21.56
N ALA A 697 -36.59 -11.13 -20.69
CA ALA A 697 -36.70 -9.84 -19.97
C ALA A 697 -37.82 -9.97 -18.90
N ALA A 698 -37.94 -9.16 -17.84
CA ALA A 698 -36.96 -8.38 -17.06
C ALA A 698 -37.65 -7.86 -15.76
N CYS A 699 -36.93 -7.80 -14.63
CA CYS A 699 -37.27 -7.02 -13.43
C CYS A 699 -35.99 -6.67 -12.67
N ALA A 700 -35.97 -5.53 -11.96
CA ALA A 700 -34.73 -4.93 -11.44
C ALA A 700 -34.84 -4.53 -9.96
N LEU A 701 -33.70 -4.62 -9.26
CA LEU A 701 -33.40 -3.91 -8.01
C LEU A 701 -31.91 -3.48 -8.03
N SER A 702 -31.54 -2.56 -7.14
CA SER A 702 -30.47 -1.57 -7.37
C SER A 702 -29.04 -1.99 -7.01
N GLU A 703 -28.10 -1.15 -7.44
CA GLU A 703 -26.65 -1.26 -7.29
C GLU A 703 -26.16 -1.20 -5.82
N ALA A 704 -25.06 -1.92 -5.54
CA ALA A 704 -24.20 -1.72 -4.38
C ALA A 704 -22.77 -2.20 -4.72
N ASP A 705 -21.74 -1.47 -4.27
CA ASP A 705 -20.35 -1.67 -4.71
C ASP A 705 -19.68 -2.94 -4.15
N LEU A 706 -18.99 -3.69 -5.02
CA LEU A 706 -17.91 -4.58 -4.57
C LEU A 706 -16.61 -3.77 -4.44
N ILE A 707 -16.19 -3.53 -3.19
CA ILE A 707 -14.85 -3.03 -2.87
C ILE A 707 -13.92 -4.23 -2.69
N GLU A 708 -13.08 -4.51 -3.68
CA GLU A 708 -11.87 -5.32 -3.45
C GLU A 708 -10.85 -4.49 -2.65
N PHE A 709 -10.33 -5.04 -1.56
CA PHE A 709 -9.32 -4.38 -0.75
C PHE A 709 -7.94 -4.43 -1.43
N PRO A 710 -7.23 -3.29 -1.58
CA PRO A 710 -5.88 -3.29 -2.11
C PRO A 710 -4.90 -3.84 -1.07
N CYS A 711 -4.48 -5.09 -1.26
CA CYS A 711 -3.15 -5.51 -0.81
C CYS A 711 -2.07 -4.75 -1.63
N GLU A 712 -0.81 -4.78 -1.17
CA GLU A 712 0.32 -3.96 -1.66
C GLU A 712 0.39 -2.51 -1.14
N ARG A 713 0.75 -2.34 0.14
CA ARG A 713 1.43 -1.10 0.61
C ARG A 713 2.57 -1.40 1.59
N PHE A 714 3.65 -1.99 1.07
CA PHE A 714 4.89 -2.22 1.82
C PHE A 714 6.15 -2.05 0.94
N LEU A 715 6.47 -0.81 0.55
CA LEU A 715 7.85 -0.26 0.43
C LEU A 715 7.81 1.20 -0.05
N ASP A 716 7.41 2.11 0.84
CA ASP A 716 7.85 3.51 0.73
C ASP A 716 9.28 3.59 1.30
N SER A 717 10.30 3.63 0.43
CA SER A 717 11.71 3.84 0.81
C SER A 717 12.34 4.94 -0.05
N GLY A 718 11.96 6.18 0.22
CA GLY A 718 12.59 7.36 -0.41
C GLY A 718 14.04 7.53 0.05
N SER A 719 14.92 7.99 -0.85
CA SER A 719 16.31 8.31 -0.53
C SER A 719 16.70 9.72 -0.96
N GLY A 720 16.88 10.57 0.04
CA GLY A 720 17.61 11.83 -0.06
C GLY A 720 18.56 11.94 1.14
N ARG A 721 19.87 11.85 0.90
CA ARG A 721 20.91 12.08 1.92
C ARG A 721 20.95 13.58 2.27
N HIS A 722 21.38 14.02 3.45
CA HIS A 722 22.27 13.41 4.45
C HIS A 722 21.58 13.11 5.80
N GLY A 723 22.15 12.25 6.67
CA GLY A 723 23.46 11.61 6.58
C GLY A 723 23.67 10.42 7.53
N ASP A 724 24.88 9.87 7.47
CA ASP A 724 25.46 8.73 8.18
C ASP A 724 24.76 7.36 8.04
N GLU A 725 25.55 6.38 7.60
CA GLU A 725 25.14 5.00 7.35
C GLU A 725 25.54 4.09 8.52
N HIS A 726 24.70 3.12 8.87
CA HIS A 726 25.21 1.80 9.22
C HIS A 726 24.29 0.71 8.62
N LEU A 727 24.93 -0.27 7.96
CA LEU A 727 24.28 -1.31 7.18
C LEU A 727 23.69 -2.41 8.07
N LEU A 728 22.51 -2.91 7.71
CA LEU A 728 22.11 -4.28 7.99
C LEU A 728 21.26 -4.83 6.84
N GLN A 729 21.57 -6.05 6.40
CA GLN A 729 20.91 -6.71 5.27
C GLN A 729 19.53 -7.24 5.68
N ARG A 730 18.54 -7.12 4.79
CA ARG A 730 17.37 -8.01 4.84
C ARG A 730 17.75 -9.36 4.26
N PHE A 731 17.91 -10.36 5.12
CA PHE A 731 17.63 -11.74 4.73
C PHE A 731 16.12 -11.95 4.72
N THR A 732 15.65 -12.77 3.78
CA THR A 732 14.28 -13.30 3.75
C THR A 732 14.23 -14.61 4.52
N ASP A 733 13.22 -14.75 5.37
CA ASP A 733 12.55 -16.02 5.69
C ASP A 733 11.04 -15.77 5.54
#